data_AF-A0A538U2Z9-F1
#
_entry.id   AF-A0A538U2Z9-F1
#
_cell.length_a   1.000
_cell.length_b   1.000
_cell.length_c   1.000
_cell.angle_alpha   90.00
_cell.angle_beta   90.00
_cell.angle_gamma   90.00
#
_symmetry.space_group_name_H-M   'P 1'
#
loop_
_entity.id
_entity.type
_entity.pdbx_description
1 polymer ?
#
loop_
_entity_poly.entity_id
_entity_poly.type
_entity_poly.pdbx_seq_one_letter_code
_entity_poly.pdbx_strand_id
1 'polypeptide(L)'
;MRRRHPPDGRSSSGRPPCRSGSRWRWAWAGSAEEDASMCGIAGLFRLDDRIDVGRLGHFTRLLRHRGPDDEGIVLIEPDSGHALTLGGPDTPPEAYRSPHPYAPGRRHGQGRDHYRVGLAFRRLAIVDLSPGGHQPMCDSDARLWMVFNGEIYNYVELRAELEAMGEHFRSASDTEVILAAYRRWGHDAFARMNGMFAIVLWDREARELVCARDRFGVKPLYYQWDGRLFAFASEPKALVLTQPNRIAPRLAAVRDLVALDWVDHEAETFFAGVRQLPPGHLLGVSERGSWIRRWWQLDPERRAEESPREWPQRFAALFTDAVRLRMRADVEVGSCLSGGTDSSAVVTTASTMAGRPMHAFTCAYDEGPAFDERAYVRAAVERSGAISHVVVPDGGDLWDVLDRLTFQQDEPTAGPGVYSQWKVMEGRRRDAGGLRALPAAASARPPGVLRSARLRPRVPRRRAPAGLRARAGAHARGLDPARRGRAAAARVRAGQGPRARFGPAASRAPSSAPAAHGLPQRGRAAAGVRSPPAAVAFAPALRGSQQHGVLDRDAPAVPRLSAGRARVRAARRGQARRRLHQGHPAARARRSHPGLRAGAPRQDGIRDAGRRVAPQPLRGRAETSAAHGWAAPRLARARADARGARRILGGPSDRAPDLALAGARIVVAAVSRRGSQGDRRGAAGRRAIRPGSVRGRGERRGARARGRGARHLVDLVVLAEVRWGYFRTRKQFLLSRFPERWRVFYAQPPAFGQDDPWAPRREGNVTYFTAPFLKTATTSRLYERAAATAAGRAAIEWGAERWLQARLRGLGVEREPVALVSNIYCPGALAGLRARARFYDYNDNPFQFAGVPAWARSYWERTARQIDAFFVVSEFYRRMLAAETDRPITRIGNGVEFEHFATPRPVAADLAALPRPRIGYVGLLSHFLDFETLETLRRARRGGTLVLVGPPNPATTRQVADLAAREGVAVLGPRPYAEVPAIMQGLDVGVIPFRAQNRYVQGINPNKVYQFLAAGLPTVTTPVQDLDPVFPSLQFASTPTETAAAVGRALDESVDAEACRALARPHDWSGLAARMVSEIEHTLGMTSA
;
A
#
# COMPACT_ATOMS: atom_id res chain seq x y z
N MET A 1 25.87 47.06 69.81
CA MET A 1 25.82 45.93 70.79
C MET A 1 26.12 44.61 70.06
N ARG A 2 26.76 43.65 70.74
CA ARG A 2 27.03 42.21 70.41
C ARG A 2 26.93 41.81 68.90
N ARG A 3 28.03 41.84 68.11
CA ARG A 3 29.15 40.84 67.99
C ARG A 3 28.68 39.47 67.42
N ARG A 4 29.30 38.83 66.41
CA ARG A 4 30.66 38.92 65.78
C ARG A 4 30.54 38.71 64.24
N HIS A 5 30.98 39.66 63.40
CA HIS A 5 32.27 39.78 62.68
C HIS A 5 32.43 39.01 61.33
N PRO A 6 32.54 39.74 60.19
CA PRO A 6 33.17 39.32 58.91
C PRO A 6 34.71 39.62 58.96
N PRO A 7 35.58 39.66 57.89
CA PRO A 7 35.30 39.91 56.46
C PRO A 7 36.23 39.26 55.38
N ASP A 8 36.11 39.82 54.17
CA ASP A 8 36.77 39.59 52.87
C ASP A 8 38.32 39.50 52.84
N GLY A 9 38.85 38.90 51.74
CA GLY A 9 40.24 39.01 51.30
C GLY A 9 40.52 38.22 50.01
N ARG A 10 41.17 38.81 48.98
CA ARG A 10 41.26 38.25 47.61
C ARG A 10 42.59 37.53 47.27
N SER A 11 42.49 36.64 46.27
CA SER A 11 43.57 36.05 45.45
C SER A 11 44.41 34.94 46.13
N SER A 12 44.99 33.95 45.43
CA SER A 12 45.26 33.83 43.98
C SER A 12 45.35 32.36 43.48
N SER A 13 45.37 32.19 42.16
CA SER A 13 45.81 30.97 41.40
C SER A 13 44.96 29.69 41.50
N GLY A 14 44.60 29.13 40.34
CA GLY A 14 43.92 27.83 40.23
C GLY A 14 43.18 27.63 38.91
N ARG A 15 43.78 26.93 37.94
CA ARG A 15 43.07 26.45 36.73
C ARG A 15 42.00 25.43 37.15
N PRO A 16 40.71 25.60 36.81
CA PRO A 16 39.70 24.58 37.07
C PRO A 16 39.86 23.39 36.09
N PRO A 17 39.66 22.14 36.54
CA PRO A 17 39.86 20.95 35.71
C PRO A 17 38.73 20.74 34.69
N CYS A 18 39.06 20.07 33.58
CA CYS A 18 38.06 19.58 32.62
C CYS A 18 37.05 18.67 33.32
N ARG A 19 35.77 19.05 33.33
CA ARG A 19 34.70 18.18 33.82
C ARG A 19 34.47 17.03 32.84
N SER A 20 34.48 15.83 33.40
CA SER A 20 34.27 14.56 32.70
C SER A 20 32.85 14.47 32.10
N GLY A 21 32.75 13.80 30.95
CA GLY A 21 31.48 13.62 30.26
C GLY A 21 30.48 12.77 31.07
N SER A 22 29.23 13.22 31.10
CA SER A 22 28.12 12.47 31.69
C SER A 22 27.87 11.17 30.91
N ARG A 23 28.30 10.04 31.50
CA ARG A 23 27.82 8.71 31.09
C ARG A 23 26.31 8.65 31.35
N TRP A 24 25.52 8.60 30.28
CA TRP A 24 24.14 8.13 30.35
C TRP A 24 24.14 6.67 30.79
N ARG A 25 23.94 6.43 32.09
CA ARG A 25 23.77 5.09 32.66
C ARG A 25 22.35 4.62 32.32
N TRP A 26 22.24 3.69 31.37
CA TRP A 26 21.03 2.88 31.22
C TRP A 26 20.94 1.95 32.42
N ALA A 27 20.17 2.35 33.43
CA ALA A 27 19.88 1.51 34.58
C ALA A 27 18.93 0.39 34.14
N TRP A 28 19.45 -0.84 34.05
CA TRP A 28 18.60 -2.04 33.98
C TRP A 28 17.94 -2.23 35.35
N ALA A 29 16.77 -1.63 35.53
CA ALA A 29 15.83 -2.02 36.58
C ALA A 29 15.04 -3.21 36.07
N GLY A 30 15.27 -4.39 36.65
CA GLY A 30 14.42 -5.55 36.41
C GLY A 30 13.15 -5.43 37.25
N SER A 31 12.06 -4.94 36.66
CA SER A 31 10.72 -5.33 37.10
C SER A 31 10.37 -6.65 36.42
N ALA A 32 10.13 -7.68 37.24
CA ALA A 32 9.56 -8.93 36.80
C ALA A 32 8.02 -8.83 36.77
N GLU A 33 7.41 -9.81 36.11
CA GLU A 33 5.95 -10.00 36.00
C GLU A 33 5.22 -9.04 35.04
N GLU A 34 4.71 -9.61 33.93
CA GLU A 34 3.59 -9.11 33.13
C GLU A 34 3.29 -10.12 32.00
N ASP A 35 2.04 -10.57 31.89
CA ASP A 35 1.58 -11.68 31.01
C ASP A 35 1.56 -11.32 29.50
N ALA A 36 1.07 -12.19 28.62
CA ALA A 36 0.53 -11.99 27.26
C ALA A 36 1.41 -11.31 26.15
N SER A 37 1.52 -11.85 24.92
CA SER A 37 0.94 -13.10 24.37
C SER A 37 1.66 -13.67 23.13
N MET A 38 1.34 -14.95 22.83
CA MET A 38 1.78 -15.81 21.72
C MET A 38 3.24 -16.24 21.76
N CYS A 39 3.45 -17.57 21.79
CA CYS A 39 4.71 -18.29 22.00
C CYS A 39 5.98 -17.66 21.40
N GLY A 40 7.09 -17.79 22.14
CA GLY A 40 8.43 -17.47 21.68
C GLY A 40 9.13 -18.71 21.13
N ILE A 41 9.67 -18.63 19.92
CA ILE A 41 10.66 -19.60 19.42
C ILE A 41 12.00 -18.90 19.29
N ALA A 42 13.09 -19.61 19.59
CA ALA A 42 14.44 -19.19 19.28
C ALA A 42 15.36 -20.41 19.14
N GLY A 43 16.57 -20.20 18.62
CA GLY A 43 17.55 -21.28 18.55
C GLY A 43 18.85 -20.90 17.88
N LEU A 44 19.81 -21.80 17.98
CA LEU A 44 21.14 -21.72 17.40
C LEU A 44 21.44 -23.03 16.65
N PHE A 45 22.11 -22.93 15.51
CA PHE A 45 22.72 -24.06 14.83
C PHE A 45 24.09 -23.63 14.32
N ARG A 46 25.13 -24.37 14.68
CA ARG A 46 26.50 -24.08 14.29
C ARG A 46 27.13 -25.28 13.60
N LEU A 47 27.75 -25.06 12.46
CA LEU A 47 28.28 -26.14 11.63
C LEU A 47 29.57 -26.75 12.20
N ASP A 48 30.46 -25.91 12.74
CA ASP A 48 31.88 -26.22 12.94
C ASP A 48 32.32 -26.51 14.38
N ASP A 49 31.52 -26.13 15.38
CA ASP A 49 31.79 -26.32 16.82
C ASP A 49 30.49 -26.03 17.61
N ARG A 50 30.50 -26.22 18.93
CA ARG A 50 29.33 -26.19 19.80
C ARG A 50 28.61 -24.82 19.84
N ILE A 51 27.32 -24.86 20.11
CA ILE A 51 26.51 -23.66 20.39
C ILE A 51 26.69 -23.15 21.83
N ASP A 52 26.41 -21.87 22.03
CA ASP A 52 26.36 -21.25 23.35
C ASP A 52 24.99 -21.49 24.01
N VAL A 53 24.95 -22.40 24.99
CA VAL A 53 23.75 -22.71 25.77
C VAL A 53 23.33 -21.55 26.67
N GLY A 54 24.29 -20.73 27.15
CA GLY A 54 24.01 -19.52 27.91
C GLY A 54 23.26 -18.47 27.07
N ARG A 55 23.61 -18.36 25.79
CA ARG A 55 22.89 -17.54 24.80
C ARG A 55 21.45 -18.02 24.58
N LEU A 56 21.21 -19.33 24.50
CA LEU A 56 19.84 -19.88 24.45
C LEU A 56 19.03 -19.52 25.71
N GLY A 57 19.62 -19.65 26.90
CA GLY A 57 19.00 -19.22 28.14
C GLY A 57 18.73 -17.70 28.21
N HIS A 58 19.47 -16.88 27.48
CA HIS A 58 19.15 -15.46 27.34
C HIS A 58 18.00 -15.22 26.35
N PHE A 59 17.91 -15.99 25.26
CA PHE A 59 16.74 -15.96 24.36
C PHE A 59 15.43 -16.28 25.10
N THR A 60 15.38 -17.33 25.93
CA THR A 60 14.15 -17.68 26.67
C THR A 60 13.71 -16.54 27.59
N ARG A 61 14.64 -15.94 28.35
CA ARG A 61 14.37 -14.77 29.20
C ARG A 61 13.85 -13.56 28.40
N LEU A 62 14.49 -13.22 27.27
CA LEU A 62 14.06 -12.10 26.41
C LEU A 62 12.72 -12.33 25.69
N LEU A 63 12.22 -13.56 25.68
CA LEU A 63 10.93 -13.96 25.09
C LEU A 63 9.90 -14.40 26.15
N ARG A 64 10.16 -14.21 27.45
CA ARG A 64 9.27 -14.65 28.55
C ARG A 64 7.85 -14.08 28.41
N HIS A 65 7.72 -12.81 28.03
CA HIS A 65 6.43 -12.12 27.81
C HIS A 65 5.55 -12.76 26.72
N ARG A 66 6.15 -13.53 25.80
CA ARG A 66 5.41 -14.24 24.74
C ARG A 66 4.74 -15.51 25.23
N GLY A 67 5.42 -16.22 26.12
CA GLY A 67 5.01 -17.51 26.62
C GLY A 67 5.37 -17.66 28.09
N PRO A 68 4.51 -17.14 28.99
CA PRO A 68 4.73 -17.21 30.43
C PRO A 68 4.32 -18.58 31.03
N ASP A 69 3.52 -19.39 30.32
CA ASP A 69 2.87 -20.57 30.88
C ASP A 69 3.79 -21.79 31.03
N ASP A 70 4.83 -21.89 30.19
CA ASP A 70 5.80 -22.99 30.15
C ASP A 70 7.04 -22.59 29.32
N GLU A 71 8.16 -23.29 29.51
CA GLU A 71 9.38 -23.13 28.73
C GLU A 71 10.15 -24.44 28.57
N GLY A 72 10.88 -24.58 27.47
CA GLY A 72 11.70 -25.75 27.20
C GLY A 72 12.87 -25.45 26.27
N ILE A 73 13.93 -26.24 26.39
CA ILE A 73 15.09 -26.22 25.49
C ILE A 73 15.42 -27.67 25.12
N VAL A 74 15.84 -27.91 23.87
CA VAL A 74 16.52 -29.15 23.47
C VAL A 74 17.87 -28.78 22.88
N LEU A 75 18.90 -29.53 23.27
CA LEU A 75 20.24 -29.49 22.69
C LEU A 75 20.44 -30.79 21.91
N ILE A 76 20.92 -30.73 20.67
CA ILE A 76 21.04 -31.89 19.78
C ILE A 76 22.45 -31.90 19.16
N GLU A 77 23.09 -33.07 19.16
CA GLU A 77 24.32 -33.31 18.40
C GLU A 77 23.99 -34.03 17.08
N PRO A 78 24.12 -33.37 15.91
CA PRO A 78 23.74 -33.90 14.60
C PRO A 78 24.33 -35.27 14.22
N ASP A 79 25.55 -35.61 14.66
CA ASP A 79 26.21 -36.85 14.26
C ASP A 79 25.67 -38.07 15.02
N SER A 80 25.65 -38.01 16.35
CA SER A 80 25.11 -39.09 17.19
C SER A 80 23.58 -39.10 17.19
N GLY A 81 22.94 -37.95 16.99
CA GLY A 81 21.51 -37.73 17.24
C GLY A 81 21.14 -37.72 18.71
N HIS A 82 22.12 -37.66 19.62
CA HIS A 82 21.85 -37.50 21.04
C HIS A 82 21.16 -36.15 21.27
N ALA A 83 20.09 -36.17 22.05
CA ALA A 83 19.27 -35.00 22.37
C ALA A 83 19.07 -34.90 23.88
N LEU A 84 19.35 -33.72 24.44
CA LEU A 84 19.17 -33.39 25.85
C LEU A 84 18.07 -32.34 25.98
N THR A 85 16.93 -32.74 26.57
CA THR A 85 15.82 -31.85 26.92
C THR A 85 16.06 -31.20 28.27
N LEU A 86 15.76 -29.91 28.37
CA LEU A 86 16.00 -29.08 29.56
C LEU A 86 14.77 -28.20 29.84
N GLY A 87 14.42 -28.08 31.11
CA GLY A 87 13.42 -27.14 31.61
C GLY A 87 14.07 -25.99 32.37
N GLY A 88 13.35 -24.88 32.50
CA GLY A 88 13.74 -23.69 33.24
C GLY A 88 12.85 -23.44 34.47
N PRO A 89 12.96 -22.23 35.08
CA PRO A 89 12.12 -21.80 36.19
C PRO A 89 10.61 -21.79 35.90
N ASP A 90 10.21 -21.52 34.65
CA ASP A 90 8.78 -21.42 34.27
C ASP A 90 8.21 -22.75 33.73
N THR A 91 8.99 -23.83 33.66
CA THR A 91 8.53 -25.15 33.20
C THR A 91 7.61 -25.82 34.25
N PRO A 92 6.38 -26.23 33.92
CA PRO A 92 5.45 -26.81 34.89
C PRO A 92 5.93 -28.17 35.47
N PRO A 93 5.70 -28.46 36.76
CA PRO A 93 6.11 -29.71 37.40
C PRO A 93 5.56 -31.00 36.76
N GLU A 94 4.43 -30.92 36.07
CA GLU A 94 3.82 -31.99 35.27
C GLU A 94 4.57 -32.27 33.96
N ALA A 95 5.26 -31.28 33.37
CA ALA A 95 6.08 -31.50 32.17
C ALA A 95 7.27 -32.41 32.48
N TYR A 96 7.95 -32.21 33.62
CA TYR A 96 9.03 -33.08 34.10
C TYR A 96 8.60 -34.51 34.45
N ARG A 97 7.30 -34.72 34.74
CA ARG A 97 6.71 -36.04 35.08
C ARG A 97 6.02 -36.70 33.88
N SER A 98 6.08 -36.07 32.71
CA SER A 98 5.42 -36.54 31.51
C SER A 98 6.08 -37.82 30.95
N PRO A 99 5.30 -38.79 30.44
CA PRO A 99 5.84 -39.96 29.74
C PRO A 99 6.25 -39.66 28.29
N HIS A 100 6.13 -38.42 27.81
CA HIS A 100 6.48 -38.07 26.44
C HIS A 100 8.01 -38.02 26.24
N PRO A 101 8.54 -38.42 25.06
CA PRO A 101 9.98 -38.46 24.80
C PRO A 101 10.65 -37.07 24.76
N TYR A 102 9.85 -36.00 24.75
CA TYR A 102 10.27 -34.61 24.84
C TYR A 102 10.08 -34.01 26.24
N ALA A 103 9.79 -34.83 27.26
CA ALA A 103 9.78 -34.38 28.67
C ALA A 103 11.17 -33.84 29.09
N PRO A 104 11.24 -32.74 29.86
CA PRO A 104 12.51 -32.19 30.34
C PRO A 104 13.32 -33.11 31.26
N GLY A 105 14.59 -33.33 30.91
CA GLY A 105 15.59 -33.94 31.79
C GLY A 105 16.01 -33.02 32.95
N ARG A 106 16.74 -33.57 33.93
CA ARG A 106 17.11 -32.87 35.18
C ARG A 106 17.83 -31.53 34.93
N ARG A 107 17.55 -30.56 35.83
CA ARG A 107 18.12 -29.19 35.84
C ARG A 107 19.65 -29.17 35.69
N HIS A 108 20.14 -28.15 34.97
CA HIS A 108 21.54 -27.74 34.81
C HIS A 108 22.58 -28.48 35.66
N GLY A 109 23.27 -29.45 35.06
CA GLY A 109 24.35 -30.21 35.69
C GLY A 109 25.37 -30.69 34.64
N GLN A 110 26.51 -30.01 34.60
CA GLN A 110 27.70 -30.23 33.75
C GLN A 110 27.83 -31.58 33.02
N GLY A 111 27.53 -31.60 31.72
CA GLY A 111 28.07 -32.55 30.73
C GLY A 111 28.91 -31.80 29.70
N ARG A 112 30.09 -32.30 29.33
CA ARG A 112 31.02 -31.66 28.36
C ARG A 112 30.68 -32.01 26.91
N ASP A 113 29.40 -32.14 26.59
CA ASP A 113 28.96 -32.61 25.30
C ASP A 113 28.95 -31.47 24.27
N HIS A 114 29.52 -31.73 23.09
CA HIS A 114 29.48 -30.80 21.98
C HIS A 114 28.11 -30.90 21.31
N TYR A 115 27.17 -30.04 21.69
CA TYR A 115 25.91 -29.86 20.97
C TYR A 115 26.05 -28.77 19.92
N ARG A 116 25.65 -29.06 18.67
CA ARG A 116 25.70 -28.12 17.54
C ARG A 116 24.36 -27.50 17.17
N VAL A 117 23.24 -28.10 17.56
CA VAL A 117 21.89 -27.57 17.38
C VAL A 117 21.27 -27.33 18.76
N GLY A 118 20.54 -26.23 18.92
CA GLY A 118 19.68 -26.05 20.09
C GLY A 118 18.45 -25.21 19.77
N LEU A 119 17.29 -25.70 20.18
CA LEU A 119 15.99 -25.07 19.99
C LEU A 119 15.43 -24.69 21.36
N ALA A 120 14.86 -23.50 21.48
CA ALA A 120 14.33 -22.94 22.71
C ALA A 120 12.90 -22.42 22.50
N PHE A 121 12.06 -22.66 23.51
CA PHE A 121 10.64 -22.36 23.46
C PHE A 121 10.14 -21.63 24.71
N ARG A 122 9.21 -20.70 24.49
CA ARG A 122 8.38 -20.05 25.52
C ARG A 122 6.92 -20.26 25.12
N ARG A 123 6.15 -20.93 25.96
CA ARG A 123 4.80 -21.42 25.64
C ARG A 123 3.71 -20.47 26.13
N LEU A 124 2.74 -20.20 25.26
CA LEU A 124 1.40 -19.78 25.66
C LEU A 124 0.47 -20.96 25.37
N ALA A 125 -0.12 -21.55 26.38
CA ALA A 125 -1.01 -22.71 26.24
C ALA A 125 -2.40 -22.25 25.75
N ILE A 126 -2.79 -22.76 24.58
CA ILE A 126 -4.07 -22.43 23.89
C ILE A 126 -4.77 -23.71 23.44
N VAL A 127 -4.01 -24.65 22.86
CA VAL A 127 -4.46 -25.99 22.45
C VAL A 127 -3.60 -27.02 23.18
N ASP A 128 -4.26 -28.06 23.71
CA ASP A 128 -3.72 -29.10 24.57
C ASP A 128 -2.97 -28.55 25.80
N LEU A 129 -3.72 -28.10 26.82
CA LEU A 129 -3.13 -27.51 28.04
C LEU A 129 -2.28 -28.49 28.87
N SER A 130 -2.25 -29.79 28.50
CA SER A 130 -1.45 -30.79 29.19
C SER A 130 0.06 -30.71 28.83
N PRO A 131 0.91 -31.53 29.48
CA PRO A 131 2.27 -31.79 29.01
C PRO A 131 2.36 -32.32 27.58
N GLY A 132 1.27 -32.83 27.00
CA GLY A 132 1.18 -33.27 25.61
C GLY A 132 1.58 -32.19 24.62
N GLY A 133 1.23 -30.93 24.89
CA GLY A 133 1.61 -29.78 24.06
C GLY A 133 2.93 -29.09 24.43
N HIS A 134 3.76 -29.68 25.31
CA HIS A 134 5.09 -29.13 25.63
C HIS A 134 6.00 -29.10 24.39
N GLN A 135 6.93 -28.14 24.35
CA GLN A 135 7.90 -27.98 23.27
C GLN A 135 9.26 -27.50 23.81
N PRO A 136 10.40 -27.79 23.14
CA PRO A 136 10.54 -28.42 21.82
C PRO A 136 10.00 -29.85 21.74
N MET A 137 9.16 -30.13 20.73
CA MET A 137 8.48 -31.43 20.59
C MET A 137 9.21 -32.31 19.58
N CYS A 138 9.20 -33.63 19.79
CA CYS A 138 9.75 -34.61 18.85
C CYS A 138 8.74 -35.69 18.42
N ASP A 139 9.05 -36.38 17.32
CA ASP A 139 8.24 -37.49 16.81
C ASP A 139 8.38 -38.77 17.65
N SER A 140 7.93 -39.93 17.15
CA SER A 140 8.01 -41.18 17.93
C SER A 140 9.44 -41.60 18.25
N ASP A 141 10.35 -41.36 17.31
CA ASP A 141 11.70 -41.93 17.29
C ASP A 141 12.79 -40.86 17.49
N ALA A 142 12.38 -39.65 17.95
CA ALA A 142 13.23 -38.47 18.15
C ALA A 142 14.09 -38.08 16.93
N ARG A 143 13.63 -38.42 15.72
CA ARG A 143 14.25 -38.07 14.44
C ARG A 143 14.00 -36.59 14.11
N LEU A 144 12.76 -36.17 14.31
CA LEU A 144 12.31 -34.81 14.04
C LEU A 144 12.17 -34.07 15.37
N TRP A 145 12.74 -32.87 15.48
CA TRP A 145 12.57 -31.97 16.63
C TRP A 145 12.06 -30.63 16.15
N MET A 146 11.12 -30.01 16.86
CA MET A 146 10.47 -28.79 16.39
C MET A 146 10.16 -27.79 17.51
N VAL A 147 10.28 -26.51 17.17
CA VAL A 147 9.66 -25.39 17.89
C VAL A 147 8.69 -24.64 16.97
N PHE A 148 7.53 -24.30 17.50
CA PHE A 148 6.38 -23.82 16.74
C PHE A 148 5.63 -22.71 17.51
N ASN A 149 5.68 -21.49 16.96
CA ASN A 149 4.83 -20.37 17.37
C ASN A 149 3.71 -20.22 16.35
N GLY A 150 2.49 -20.58 16.72
CA GLY A 150 1.36 -20.55 15.80
C GLY A 150 0.13 -21.30 16.29
N GLU A 151 -0.82 -21.47 15.36
CA GLU A 151 -1.99 -22.33 15.45
C GLU A 151 -2.27 -22.89 14.05
N ILE A 152 -2.41 -24.21 13.91
CA ILE A 152 -2.84 -24.88 12.68
C ILE A 152 -4.33 -25.18 12.79
N TYR A 153 -5.18 -24.23 12.40
CA TYR A 153 -6.64 -24.32 12.56
C TYR A 153 -7.29 -25.60 12.00
N ASN A 154 -6.72 -26.21 10.94
CA ASN A 154 -7.20 -27.47 10.37
C ASN A 154 -6.48 -28.73 10.90
N TYR A 155 -5.85 -28.67 12.07
CA TYR A 155 -5.15 -29.82 12.66
C TYR A 155 -6.06 -31.03 12.85
N VAL A 156 -7.32 -30.84 13.29
CA VAL A 156 -8.31 -31.92 13.42
C VAL A 156 -8.54 -32.66 12.10
N GLU A 157 -8.73 -31.91 11.00
CA GLU A 157 -8.93 -32.49 9.68
C GLU A 157 -7.66 -33.16 9.11
N LEU A 158 -6.48 -32.64 9.44
CA LEU A 158 -5.19 -33.25 9.05
C LEU A 158 -4.88 -34.51 9.88
N ARG A 159 -5.18 -34.49 11.18
CA ARG A 159 -5.04 -35.64 12.10
C ARG A 159 -5.86 -36.81 11.59
N ALA A 160 -7.13 -36.60 11.25
CA ALA A 160 -7.98 -37.63 10.67
C ALA A 160 -7.50 -38.14 9.29
N GLU A 161 -6.88 -37.28 8.46
CA GLU A 161 -6.23 -37.73 7.20
C GLU A 161 -5.01 -38.62 7.47
N LEU A 162 -4.23 -38.31 8.52
CA LEU A 162 -3.02 -39.03 8.91
C LEU A 162 -3.32 -40.33 9.67
N GLU A 163 -4.31 -40.35 10.56
CA GLU A 163 -4.83 -41.56 11.23
C GLU A 163 -5.33 -42.58 10.20
N ALA A 164 -6.04 -42.12 9.15
CA ALA A 164 -6.44 -42.95 8.02
C ALA A 164 -5.27 -43.47 7.16
N MET A 165 -4.05 -42.96 7.37
CA MET A 165 -2.81 -43.43 6.77
C MET A 165 -1.94 -44.28 7.72
N GLY A 166 -2.42 -44.56 8.93
CA GLY A 166 -1.74 -45.36 9.95
C GLY A 166 -0.87 -44.57 10.94
N GLU A 167 -0.97 -43.24 10.99
CA GLU A 167 -0.28 -42.45 12.02
C GLU A 167 -1.00 -42.55 13.37
N HIS A 168 -0.24 -42.68 14.45
CA HIS A 168 -0.75 -42.73 15.83
C HIS A 168 -0.27 -41.50 16.61
N PHE A 169 -1.19 -40.86 17.33
CA PHE A 169 -0.95 -39.60 18.05
C PHE A 169 -1.05 -39.80 19.56
N ARG A 170 -0.20 -39.09 20.32
CA ARG A 170 -0.05 -39.22 21.78
C ARG A 170 -0.47 -37.97 22.55
N SER A 171 -0.70 -36.86 21.84
CA SER A 171 -1.12 -35.55 22.35
C SER A 171 -2.37 -35.05 21.61
N ALA A 172 -3.11 -34.11 22.19
CA ALA A 172 -4.19 -33.41 21.49
C ALA A 172 -3.67 -32.20 20.68
N SER A 173 -2.39 -31.84 20.85
CA SER A 173 -1.77 -30.67 20.24
C SER A 173 -1.72 -30.71 18.72
N ASP A 174 -1.92 -29.56 18.08
CA ASP A 174 -1.65 -29.35 16.66
C ASP A 174 -0.15 -29.47 16.31
N THR A 175 0.73 -29.32 17.31
CA THR A 175 2.18 -29.52 17.22
C THR A 175 2.56 -30.92 16.72
N GLU A 176 1.95 -31.99 17.26
CA GLU A 176 2.24 -33.37 16.85
C GLU A 176 1.72 -33.66 15.42
N VAL A 177 0.61 -33.01 15.03
CA VAL A 177 0.05 -33.07 13.68
C VAL A 177 1.00 -32.46 12.64
N ILE A 178 1.76 -31.41 13.00
CA ILE A 178 2.81 -30.86 12.11
C ILE A 178 3.93 -31.88 11.91
N LEU A 179 4.42 -32.51 12.99
CA LEU A 179 5.51 -33.49 12.92
C LEU A 179 5.11 -34.70 12.06
N ALA A 180 3.93 -35.28 12.30
CA ALA A 180 3.42 -36.39 11.49
C ALA A 180 3.20 -35.99 10.02
N ALA A 181 2.63 -34.80 9.76
CA ALA A 181 2.45 -34.30 8.40
C ALA A 181 3.79 -34.10 7.67
N TYR A 182 4.81 -33.56 8.35
CA TYR A 182 6.16 -33.41 7.79
C TYR A 182 6.82 -34.76 7.55
N ARG A 183 6.74 -35.71 8.49
CA ARG A 183 7.25 -37.08 8.30
C ARG A 183 6.63 -37.77 7.07
N ARG A 184 5.33 -37.53 6.82
CA ARG A 184 4.58 -38.15 5.73
C ARG A 184 4.75 -37.48 4.37
N TRP A 185 4.89 -36.16 4.32
CA TRP A 185 4.85 -35.36 3.08
C TRP A 185 6.04 -34.41 2.89
N GLY A 186 7.01 -34.42 3.80
CA GLY A 186 8.16 -33.50 3.83
C GLY A 186 7.72 -32.05 3.72
N HIS A 187 8.42 -31.29 2.87
CA HIS A 187 8.11 -29.88 2.61
C HIS A 187 6.71 -29.59 2.03
N ASP A 188 6.02 -30.58 1.45
CA ASP A 188 4.67 -30.37 0.91
C ASP A 188 3.59 -30.35 2.00
N ALA A 189 3.92 -30.76 3.24
CA ALA A 189 3.07 -30.63 4.41
C ALA A 189 2.62 -29.17 4.63
N PHE A 190 3.53 -28.19 4.49
CA PHE A 190 3.24 -26.77 4.71
C PHE A 190 2.14 -26.23 3.78
N ALA A 191 2.01 -26.78 2.56
CA ALA A 191 0.97 -26.38 1.63
C ALA A 191 -0.44 -26.78 2.09
N ARG A 192 -0.56 -27.88 2.87
CA ARG A 192 -1.80 -28.45 3.41
C ARG A 192 -2.29 -27.78 4.70
N MET A 193 -1.38 -27.15 5.45
CA MET A 193 -1.69 -26.45 6.70
C MET A 193 -2.53 -25.19 6.46
N ASN A 194 -3.57 -24.96 7.25
CA ASN A 194 -4.35 -23.73 7.31
C ASN A 194 -4.18 -23.14 8.71
N GLY A 195 -3.24 -22.18 8.85
CA GLY A 195 -2.81 -21.68 10.14
C GLY A 195 -2.10 -20.33 10.05
N MET A 196 -1.79 -19.75 11.20
CA MET A 196 -0.77 -18.71 11.38
C MET A 196 0.42 -19.36 12.08
N PHE A 197 1.63 -19.27 11.53
CA PHE A 197 2.74 -20.08 12.03
C PHE A 197 4.12 -19.56 11.66
N ALA A 198 5.03 -19.71 12.61
CA ALA A 198 6.48 -19.78 12.43
C ALA A 198 6.91 -21.12 13.03
N ILE A 199 7.45 -22.00 12.18
CA ILE A 199 7.91 -23.35 12.52
C ILE A 199 9.42 -23.38 12.26
N VAL A 200 10.18 -23.96 13.18
CA VAL A 200 11.56 -24.39 12.92
C VAL A 200 11.70 -25.83 13.35
N LEU A 201 12.02 -26.69 12.40
CA LEU A 201 12.15 -28.14 12.55
C LEU A 201 13.57 -28.56 12.21
N TRP A 202 14.18 -29.41 13.04
CA TRP A 202 15.39 -30.17 12.76
C TRP A 202 15.01 -31.55 12.25
N ASP A 203 15.45 -31.90 11.04
CA ASP A 203 15.35 -33.27 10.52
C ASP A 203 16.73 -33.93 10.60
N ARG A 204 16.87 -34.89 11.52
CA ARG A 204 18.13 -35.63 11.74
C ARG A 204 18.56 -36.43 10.50
N GLU A 205 17.63 -36.96 9.71
CA GLU A 205 17.98 -37.75 8.51
C GLU A 205 18.55 -36.84 7.42
N ALA A 206 17.97 -35.66 7.23
CA ALA A 206 18.45 -34.66 6.27
C ALA A 206 19.66 -33.85 6.79
N ARG A 207 19.90 -33.85 8.11
CA ARG A 207 20.83 -32.96 8.83
C ARG A 207 20.59 -31.47 8.50
N GLU A 208 19.31 -31.09 8.50
CA GLU A 208 18.86 -29.76 8.07
C GLU A 208 17.87 -29.14 9.07
N LEU A 209 18.07 -27.85 9.38
CA LEU A 209 17.02 -27.01 9.95
C LEU A 209 16.13 -26.47 8.84
N VAL A 210 14.84 -26.82 8.89
CA VAL A 210 13.79 -26.31 8.01
C VAL A 210 12.91 -25.32 8.77
N CYS A 211 13.05 -24.04 8.42
CA CYS A 211 12.24 -22.94 8.89
C CYS A 211 11.06 -22.71 7.92
N ALA A 212 9.84 -22.56 8.42
CA ALA A 212 8.65 -22.27 7.62
C ALA A 212 7.82 -21.13 8.23
N ARG A 213 7.46 -20.14 7.41
CA ARG A 213 6.56 -19.04 7.81
C ARG A 213 5.26 -19.07 7.01
N ASP A 214 4.16 -18.74 7.68
CA ASP A 214 2.81 -18.78 7.11
C ASP A 214 2.61 -17.84 5.90
N ARG A 215 1.50 -18.05 5.21
CA ARG A 215 1.12 -17.39 3.93
C ARG A 215 1.23 -15.86 3.96
N PHE A 216 0.93 -15.23 5.09
CA PHE A 216 0.91 -13.77 5.24
C PHE A 216 1.94 -13.24 6.25
N GLY A 217 2.73 -14.11 6.88
CA GLY A 217 3.73 -13.74 7.88
C GLY A 217 3.11 -13.29 9.20
N VAL A 218 1.94 -13.82 9.54
CA VAL A 218 1.18 -13.48 10.76
C VAL A 218 1.97 -13.83 12.02
N LYS A 219 2.80 -14.88 12.00
CA LYS A 219 3.79 -15.12 13.04
C LYS A 219 5.18 -14.64 12.60
N PRO A 220 5.91 -13.88 13.44
CA PRO A 220 7.24 -13.39 13.10
C PRO A 220 8.28 -14.51 13.14
N LEU A 221 9.28 -14.43 12.28
CA LEU A 221 10.48 -15.26 12.33
C LEU A 221 11.67 -14.48 11.76
N TYR A 222 12.62 -14.15 12.63
CA TYR A 222 13.86 -13.44 12.32
C TYR A 222 15.04 -14.39 12.39
N TYR A 223 16.09 -14.10 11.62
CA TYR A 223 17.31 -14.88 11.63
C TYR A 223 18.57 -14.05 11.32
N GLN A 224 19.71 -14.61 11.71
CA GLN A 224 21.06 -14.23 11.31
C GLN A 224 21.75 -15.47 10.71
N TRP A 225 22.58 -15.27 9.69
CA TRP A 225 23.39 -16.32 9.07
C TRP A 225 24.69 -15.72 8.53
N ASP A 226 25.83 -16.19 9.04
CA ASP A 226 27.18 -15.77 8.60
C ASP A 226 27.91 -16.83 7.76
N GLY A 227 27.28 -18.00 7.55
CA GLY A 227 27.86 -19.16 6.87
C GLY A 227 28.36 -20.26 7.81
N ARG A 228 28.42 -20.02 9.13
CA ARG A 228 28.82 -20.99 10.16
C ARG A 228 27.81 -21.08 11.30
N LEU A 229 27.32 -19.95 11.78
CA LEU A 229 26.33 -19.82 12.84
C LEU A 229 25.00 -19.30 12.29
N PHE A 230 23.98 -20.11 12.46
CA PHE A 230 22.58 -19.75 12.27
C PHE A 230 21.96 -19.44 13.62
N ALA A 231 21.30 -18.30 13.73
CA ALA A 231 20.52 -17.93 14.90
C ALA A 231 19.13 -17.47 14.45
N PHE A 232 18.07 -17.89 15.12
CA PHE A 232 16.70 -17.46 14.83
C PHE A 232 15.93 -17.10 16.09
N ALA A 233 14.91 -16.26 15.95
CA ALA A 233 14.00 -15.88 17.04
C ALA A 233 12.64 -15.33 16.54
N SER A 234 11.62 -15.39 17.41
CA SER A 234 10.34 -14.66 17.22
C SER A 234 10.52 -13.13 17.20
N GLU A 235 11.56 -12.59 17.82
CA GLU A 235 11.80 -11.13 17.94
C GLU A 235 13.29 -10.81 17.72
N PRO A 236 13.64 -9.74 16.96
CA PRO A 236 15.02 -9.37 16.70
C PRO A 236 15.76 -8.90 17.95
N LYS A 237 15.09 -8.38 19.01
CA LYS A 237 15.76 -8.07 20.30
C LYS A 237 16.58 -9.25 20.81
N ALA A 238 16.05 -10.47 20.70
CA ALA A 238 16.74 -11.68 21.10
C ALA A 238 18.06 -11.85 20.32
N LEU A 239 18.04 -11.65 19.00
CA LEU A 239 19.23 -11.78 18.14
C LEU A 239 20.26 -10.67 18.41
N VAL A 240 19.83 -9.42 18.54
CA VAL A 240 20.74 -8.25 18.62
C VAL A 240 21.27 -7.93 20.02
N LEU A 241 20.56 -8.32 21.09
CA LEU A 241 21.03 -8.13 22.48
C LEU A 241 21.98 -9.23 22.94
N THR A 242 22.01 -10.38 22.24
CA THR A 242 22.80 -11.56 22.63
C THR A 242 24.05 -11.79 21.78
N GLN A 243 24.30 -10.94 20.78
CA GLN A 243 25.51 -10.98 19.97
C GLN A 243 26.61 -10.11 20.60
N PRO A 244 27.90 -10.43 20.42
CA PRO A 244 28.99 -9.57 20.90
C PRO A 244 29.11 -8.24 20.11
N ASN A 245 28.49 -8.16 18.94
CA ASN A 245 28.58 -7.01 18.05
C ASN A 245 27.64 -5.88 18.50
N ARG A 246 28.15 -4.64 18.49
CA ARG A 246 27.34 -3.43 18.73
C ARG A 246 26.14 -3.38 17.77
N ILE A 247 24.96 -3.11 18.32
CA ILE A 247 23.73 -2.91 17.54
C ILE A 247 23.93 -1.74 16.56
N ALA A 248 23.73 -1.99 15.27
CA ALA A 248 23.89 -1.02 14.20
C ALA A 248 22.60 -0.92 13.37
N PRO A 249 22.11 0.29 13.04
CA PRO A 249 20.89 0.47 12.26
C PRO A 249 21.11 0.28 10.75
N ARG A 250 20.15 -0.36 10.06
CA ARG A 250 20.07 -0.35 8.60
C ARG A 250 19.47 0.98 8.13
N LEU A 251 20.33 1.95 7.80
CA LEU A 251 19.90 3.29 7.36
C LEU A 251 18.96 3.28 6.14
N ALA A 252 18.97 2.21 5.31
CA ALA A 252 17.99 2.05 4.23
C ALA A 252 16.56 1.82 4.75
N ALA A 253 16.37 1.00 5.79
CA ALA A 253 15.06 0.80 6.41
C ALA A 253 14.59 2.08 7.14
N VAL A 254 15.51 2.77 7.83
CA VAL A 254 15.22 4.08 8.45
C VAL A 254 14.80 5.12 7.40
N ARG A 255 15.49 5.18 6.26
CA ARG A 255 15.12 6.03 5.12
C ARG A 255 13.73 5.69 4.61
N ASP A 256 13.40 4.42 4.44
CA ASP A 256 12.11 4.00 3.85
C ASP A 256 10.93 4.25 4.80
N LEU A 257 11.13 4.12 6.11
CA LEU A 257 10.20 4.63 7.11
C LEU A 257 10.02 6.15 6.99
N VAL A 258 11.09 6.92 7.10
CA VAL A 258 11.02 8.41 7.16
C VAL A 258 10.52 9.03 5.84
N ALA A 259 10.82 8.42 4.69
CA ALA A 259 10.48 8.96 3.38
C ALA A 259 9.19 8.40 2.77
N LEU A 260 8.74 7.20 3.17
CA LEU A 260 7.61 6.49 2.54
C LEU A 260 6.57 5.95 3.55
N ASP A 261 6.82 6.04 4.85
CA ASP A 261 6.04 5.37 5.92
C ASP A 261 6.01 3.84 5.73
N TRP A 262 7.13 3.26 5.25
CA TRP A 262 7.25 1.84 4.94
C TRP A 262 7.97 1.06 6.05
N VAL A 263 7.29 0.01 6.53
CA VAL A 263 7.79 -1.02 7.45
C VAL A 263 7.49 -2.40 6.86
N ASP A 264 8.23 -3.44 7.28
CA ASP A 264 8.03 -4.85 6.87
C ASP A 264 7.95 -5.07 5.32
N HIS A 265 8.59 -4.22 4.51
CA HIS A 265 8.50 -4.28 3.03
C HIS A 265 9.66 -5.02 2.34
N GLU A 266 10.76 -5.29 3.05
CA GLU A 266 11.92 -6.07 2.60
C GLU A 266 12.15 -7.28 3.52
N ALA A 267 13.12 -8.15 3.16
CA ALA A 267 13.52 -9.28 4.00
C ALA A 267 14.54 -8.88 5.09
N GLU A 268 14.95 -7.62 5.14
CA GLU A 268 15.95 -7.09 6.07
C GLU A 268 15.30 -6.08 7.02
N THR A 269 15.66 -6.14 8.30
CA THR A 269 15.01 -5.33 9.35
C THR A 269 15.73 -3.98 9.53
N PHE A 270 15.28 -3.19 10.50
CA PHE A 270 15.99 -1.98 10.95
C PHE A 270 17.36 -2.29 11.59
N PHE A 271 17.68 -3.55 11.88
CA PHE A 271 18.96 -3.97 12.46
C PHE A 271 19.89 -4.57 11.40
N ALA A 272 21.11 -4.05 11.29
CA ALA A 272 22.11 -4.57 10.36
C ALA A 272 22.45 -6.04 10.69
N GLY A 273 22.51 -6.89 9.67
CA GLY A 273 22.77 -8.34 9.81
C GLY A 273 21.56 -9.19 10.19
N VAL A 274 20.43 -8.60 10.61
CA VAL A 274 19.19 -9.33 10.92
C VAL A 274 18.23 -9.33 9.73
N ARG A 275 17.63 -10.48 9.48
CA ARG A 275 16.68 -10.70 8.39
C ARG A 275 15.38 -11.29 8.93
N GLN A 276 14.28 -11.03 8.25
CA GLN A 276 12.98 -11.63 8.51
C GLN A 276 12.69 -12.66 7.40
N LEU A 277 12.27 -13.88 7.73
CA LEU A 277 11.89 -14.87 6.71
C LEU A 277 10.62 -14.38 5.99
N PRO A 278 10.60 -14.18 4.65
CA PRO A 278 9.43 -13.56 4.01
C PRO A 278 8.16 -14.44 4.07
N PRO A 279 6.95 -13.85 4.09
CA PRO A 279 5.68 -14.58 4.08
C PRO A 279 5.59 -15.67 3.01
N GLY A 280 5.10 -16.86 3.36
CA GLY A 280 4.94 -17.98 2.42
C GLY A 280 6.26 -18.58 1.91
N HIS A 281 7.36 -18.43 2.64
CA HIS A 281 8.66 -19.03 2.32
C HIS A 281 9.11 -20.06 3.36
N LEU A 282 9.91 -21.00 2.87
CA LEU A 282 10.75 -21.92 3.63
C LEU A 282 12.20 -21.43 3.57
N LEU A 283 12.98 -21.72 4.60
CA LEU A 283 14.42 -21.53 4.66
C LEU A 283 15.04 -22.82 5.21
N GLY A 284 15.91 -23.47 4.46
CA GLY A 284 16.70 -24.61 4.91
C GLY A 284 18.13 -24.19 5.21
N VAL A 285 18.73 -24.78 6.25
CA VAL A 285 20.14 -24.59 6.64
C VAL A 285 20.75 -25.93 7.05
N SER A 286 21.85 -26.31 6.40
CA SER A 286 22.62 -27.52 6.66
C SER A 286 24.11 -27.29 6.41
N GLU A 287 24.95 -28.30 6.62
CA GLU A 287 26.38 -28.28 6.24
C GLU A 287 26.61 -27.99 4.75
N ARG A 288 25.59 -28.21 3.91
CA ARG A 288 25.60 -27.90 2.46
C ARG A 288 25.32 -26.42 2.15
N GLY A 289 25.12 -25.59 3.17
CA GLY A 289 24.75 -24.18 3.07
C GLY A 289 23.27 -23.93 3.36
N SER A 290 22.74 -22.82 2.82
CA SER A 290 21.35 -22.38 3.08
C SER A 290 20.58 -22.07 1.81
N TRP A 291 19.28 -22.35 1.79
CA TRP A 291 18.38 -22.06 0.66
C TRP A 291 17.07 -21.41 1.13
N ILE A 292 16.45 -20.58 0.29
CA ILE A 292 15.13 -19.99 0.55
C ILE A 292 14.20 -20.32 -0.62
N ARG A 293 13.04 -20.91 -0.32
CA ARG A 293 12.06 -21.35 -1.32
C ARG A 293 10.66 -20.86 -0.98
N ARG A 294 9.99 -20.19 -1.92
CA ARG A 294 8.57 -19.84 -1.77
C ARG A 294 7.70 -21.10 -1.90
N TRP A 295 6.90 -21.40 -0.88
CA TRP A 295 5.91 -22.49 -0.92
C TRP A 295 4.49 -21.98 -1.20
N TRP A 296 4.22 -20.70 -0.94
CA TRP A 296 2.92 -20.08 -1.24
C TRP A 296 3.03 -18.69 -1.84
N GLN A 297 2.10 -18.36 -2.73
CA GLN A 297 1.91 -17.00 -3.24
C GLN A 297 0.42 -16.76 -3.53
N LEU A 298 -0.07 -15.56 -3.25
CA LEU A 298 -1.37 -15.11 -3.74
C LEU A 298 -1.32 -14.96 -5.27
N ASP A 299 -2.16 -15.71 -5.98
CA ASP A 299 -2.39 -15.51 -7.41
C ASP A 299 -3.46 -14.41 -7.62
N PRO A 300 -3.08 -13.20 -8.09
CA PRO A 300 -4.04 -12.12 -8.32
C PRO A 300 -4.89 -12.34 -9.57
N GLU A 301 -4.58 -13.32 -10.43
CA GLU A 301 -5.33 -13.62 -11.65
C GLU A 301 -6.38 -14.71 -11.48
N ARG A 302 -6.32 -15.47 -10.40
CA ARG A 302 -7.37 -16.41 -10.04
C ARG A 302 -8.70 -15.67 -9.91
N ARG A 303 -9.69 -16.10 -10.68
CA ARG A 303 -11.09 -15.66 -10.56
C ARG A 303 -11.90 -16.76 -9.89
N ALA A 304 -13.04 -16.39 -9.31
CA ALA A 304 -14.06 -17.35 -8.95
C ALA A 304 -14.57 -18.04 -10.22
N GLU A 305 -14.87 -19.34 -10.11
CA GLU A 305 -15.57 -20.10 -11.16
C GLU A 305 -17.09 -19.82 -11.04
N GLU A 306 -17.52 -19.50 -9.82
CA GLU A 306 -18.87 -19.11 -9.42
C GLU A 306 -19.28 -17.72 -9.98
N SER A 307 -20.56 -17.53 -10.29
CA SER A 307 -21.08 -16.27 -10.82
C SER A 307 -21.05 -15.14 -9.79
N PRO A 308 -21.02 -13.85 -10.19
CA PRO A 308 -21.03 -12.72 -9.26
C PRO A 308 -22.20 -12.70 -8.27
N ARG A 309 -23.33 -13.37 -8.60
CA ARG A 309 -24.52 -13.47 -7.74
C ARG A 309 -24.35 -14.44 -6.57
N GLU A 310 -23.39 -15.36 -6.66
CA GLU A 310 -23.12 -16.40 -5.64
C GLU A 310 -21.99 -16.01 -4.69
N TRP A 311 -21.22 -14.96 -5.02
CA TRP A 311 -20.08 -14.52 -4.21
C TRP A 311 -20.46 -14.08 -2.79
N PRO A 312 -21.60 -13.40 -2.52
CA PRO A 312 -21.96 -13.03 -1.15
C PRO A 312 -22.20 -14.26 -0.26
N GLN A 313 -22.93 -15.27 -0.75
CA GLN A 313 -23.20 -16.52 -0.04
C GLN A 313 -21.90 -17.31 0.14
N ARG A 314 -21.07 -17.38 -0.91
CA ARG A 314 -19.77 -18.06 -0.85
C ARG A 314 -18.80 -17.38 0.11
N PHE A 315 -18.80 -16.04 0.18
CA PHE A 315 -18.02 -15.29 1.15
C PHE A 315 -18.55 -15.53 2.57
N ALA A 316 -19.86 -15.43 2.80
CA ALA A 316 -20.46 -15.68 4.11
C ALA A 316 -20.07 -17.07 4.63
N ALA A 317 -20.26 -18.13 3.83
CA ALA A 317 -19.86 -19.48 4.21
C ALA A 317 -18.36 -19.62 4.53
N LEU A 318 -17.48 -18.98 3.73
CA LEU A 318 -16.03 -18.99 3.97
C LEU A 318 -15.61 -18.15 5.18
N PHE A 319 -16.34 -17.08 5.49
CA PHE A 319 -16.11 -16.22 6.66
C PHE A 319 -16.57 -16.92 7.94
N THR A 320 -17.77 -17.51 7.93
CA THR A 320 -18.30 -18.39 8.97
C THR A 320 -17.33 -19.54 9.25
N ASP A 321 -16.85 -20.26 8.24
CA ASP A 321 -15.84 -21.31 8.43
C ASP A 321 -14.50 -20.77 8.98
N ALA A 322 -14.05 -19.60 8.51
CA ALA A 322 -12.83 -18.95 9.01
C ALA A 322 -12.89 -18.55 10.49
N VAL A 323 -14.05 -18.11 10.98
CA VAL A 323 -14.32 -17.82 12.40
C VAL A 323 -14.42 -19.12 13.19
N ARG A 324 -15.24 -20.09 12.74
CA ARG A 324 -15.39 -21.41 13.37
C ARG A 324 -14.04 -22.09 13.62
N LEU A 325 -13.16 -22.06 12.62
CA LEU A 325 -11.81 -22.64 12.71
C LEU A 325 -10.89 -21.93 13.72
N ARG A 326 -11.15 -20.65 14.05
CA ARG A 326 -10.43 -19.85 15.07
C ARG A 326 -11.03 -19.94 16.46
N MET A 327 -12.24 -20.48 16.59
CA MET A 327 -12.88 -20.75 17.88
C MET A 327 -12.43 -22.10 18.50
N ARG A 328 -11.48 -22.80 17.86
CA ARG A 328 -10.86 -24.03 18.38
C ARG A 328 -9.74 -23.67 19.36
N ALA A 329 -10.07 -23.66 20.65
CA ALA A 329 -9.12 -23.45 21.74
C ALA A 329 -9.65 -24.15 23.01
N ASP A 330 -8.73 -24.59 23.88
CA ASP A 330 -9.04 -25.18 25.19
C ASP A 330 -9.10 -24.11 26.31
N VAL A 331 -8.97 -22.84 25.92
CA VAL A 331 -9.03 -21.64 26.76
C VAL A 331 -10.20 -20.76 26.34
N GLU A 332 -10.64 -19.88 27.24
CA GLU A 332 -11.68 -18.91 26.90
C GLU A 332 -11.20 -17.87 25.88
N VAL A 333 -12.05 -17.59 24.90
CA VAL A 333 -11.79 -16.73 23.75
C VAL A 333 -12.58 -15.43 23.83
N GLY A 334 -11.88 -14.29 23.85
CA GLY A 334 -12.47 -12.96 23.59
C GLY A 334 -12.15 -12.43 22.19
N SER A 335 -12.56 -11.19 21.91
CA SER A 335 -12.15 -10.46 20.70
C SER A 335 -12.02 -8.96 20.96
N CYS A 336 -11.23 -8.26 20.14
CA CYS A 336 -11.32 -6.80 20.06
C CYS A 336 -12.57 -6.40 19.27
N LEU A 337 -13.22 -5.30 19.68
CA LEU A 337 -14.37 -4.72 18.99
C LEU A 337 -14.09 -3.24 18.70
N SER A 338 -14.62 -2.77 17.58
CA SER A 338 -14.62 -1.36 17.18
C SER A 338 -15.92 -1.07 16.43
N GLY A 339 -16.18 0.19 16.08
CA GLY A 339 -17.33 0.54 15.25
C GLY A 339 -17.21 0.12 13.78
N GLY A 340 -16.18 -0.65 13.42
CA GLY A 340 -15.97 -1.16 12.06
C GLY A 340 -16.86 -2.37 11.74
N THR A 341 -17.24 -2.51 10.47
CA THR A 341 -18.00 -3.67 9.98
C THR A 341 -17.22 -4.99 10.17
N ASP A 342 -15.89 -4.96 10.05
CA ASP A 342 -15.02 -6.15 10.14
C ASP A 342 -15.07 -6.80 11.53
N SER A 343 -14.72 -6.04 12.58
CA SER A 343 -14.71 -6.50 13.98
C SER A 343 -16.12 -6.87 14.44
N SER A 344 -17.13 -6.05 14.09
CA SER A 344 -18.53 -6.33 14.36
C SER A 344 -19.02 -7.66 13.74
N ALA A 345 -18.63 -7.95 12.50
CA ALA A 345 -18.97 -9.20 11.84
C ALA A 345 -18.28 -10.42 12.48
N VAL A 346 -17.01 -10.28 12.91
CA VAL A 346 -16.29 -11.33 13.66
C VAL A 346 -16.98 -11.60 14.98
N VAL A 347 -17.19 -10.58 15.82
CA VAL A 347 -17.82 -10.73 17.16
C VAL A 347 -19.23 -11.31 17.03
N THR A 348 -20.08 -10.77 16.16
CA THR A 348 -21.46 -11.27 15.97
C THR A 348 -21.47 -12.73 15.53
N THR A 349 -20.57 -13.12 14.61
CA THR A 349 -20.48 -14.51 14.14
C THR A 349 -19.95 -15.43 15.24
N ALA A 350 -18.92 -15.02 15.96
CA ALA A 350 -18.29 -15.81 17.01
C ALA A 350 -19.23 -16.03 18.20
N SER A 351 -19.91 -14.98 18.70
CA SER A 351 -20.89 -15.12 19.80
C SER A 351 -22.07 -16.01 19.40
N THR A 352 -22.54 -15.90 18.15
CA THR A 352 -23.60 -16.78 17.61
C THR A 352 -23.16 -18.26 17.58
N MET A 353 -21.89 -18.54 17.27
CA MET A 353 -21.33 -19.90 17.29
C MET A 353 -21.08 -20.43 18.69
N ALA A 354 -20.64 -19.56 19.60
CA ALA A 354 -20.30 -19.94 20.98
C ALA A 354 -21.54 -20.26 21.83
N GLY A 355 -22.72 -19.76 21.43
CA GLY A 355 -23.96 -19.92 22.19
C GLY A 355 -23.98 -19.19 23.54
N ARG A 356 -22.95 -18.39 23.82
CA ARG A 356 -22.74 -17.65 25.08
C ARG A 356 -22.12 -16.28 24.81
N PRO A 357 -22.34 -15.28 25.69
CA PRO A 357 -21.65 -13.99 25.63
C PRO A 357 -20.13 -14.15 25.50
N MET A 358 -19.52 -13.39 24.58
CA MET A 358 -18.06 -13.29 24.44
C MET A 358 -17.57 -11.94 24.96
N HIS A 359 -16.37 -11.91 25.53
CA HIS A 359 -15.74 -10.66 25.95
C HIS A 359 -15.26 -9.86 24.72
N ALA A 360 -15.67 -8.60 24.63
CA ALA A 360 -15.41 -7.69 23.53
C ALA A 360 -14.71 -6.41 24.03
N PHE A 361 -13.44 -6.20 23.66
CA PHE A 361 -12.62 -5.08 24.17
C PHE A 361 -12.51 -3.94 23.15
N THR A 362 -12.82 -2.71 23.58
CA THR A 362 -13.00 -1.53 22.73
C THR A 362 -12.14 -0.36 23.21
N CYS A 363 -11.51 0.37 22.28
CA CYS A 363 -10.95 1.71 22.55
C CYS A 363 -11.97 2.76 22.13
N ALA A 364 -12.24 3.76 22.97
CA ALA A 364 -13.08 4.90 22.67
C ALA A 364 -12.38 6.22 23.06
N TYR A 365 -12.93 7.34 22.58
CA TYR A 365 -12.36 8.67 22.72
C TYR A 365 -13.48 9.67 23.04
N ASP A 366 -13.20 10.65 23.91
CA ASP A 366 -14.14 11.68 24.36
C ASP A 366 -13.93 13.02 23.63
N GLU A 367 -12.95 13.10 22.72
CA GLU A 367 -12.63 14.26 21.87
C GLU A 367 -13.69 14.62 20.81
N GLY A 368 -14.90 14.07 20.95
CA GLY A 368 -16.10 14.43 20.20
C GLY A 368 -16.57 13.37 19.19
N PRO A 369 -17.76 13.57 18.57
CA PRO A 369 -18.44 12.55 17.77
C PRO A 369 -17.67 12.06 16.52
N ALA A 370 -16.61 12.76 16.10
CA ALA A 370 -15.75 12.35 14.99
C ALA A 370 -14.74 11.24 15.37
N PHE A 371 -14.47 11.07 16.67
CA PHE A 371 -13.51 10.10 17.21
C PHE A 371 -14.18 9.00 18.05
N ASP A 372 -15.45 9.19 18.43
CA ASP A 372 -16.23 8.24 19.21
C ASP A 372 -16.92 7.17 18.35
N GLU A 373 -16.51 5.90 18.50
CA GLU A 373 -17.15 4.76 17.84
C GLU A 373 -18.20 4.04 18.72
N ARG A 374 -18.45 4.47 19.97
CA ARG A 374 -19.29 3.76 20.95
C ARG A 374 -20.71 3.48 20.46
N ALA A 375 -21.31 4.38 19.68
CA ALA A 375 -22.65 4.17 19.12
C ALA A 375 -22.73 2.92 18.22
N TYR A 376 -21.68 2.66 17.43
CA TYR A 376 -21.59 1.49 16.56
C TYR A 376 -21.24 0.22 17.34
N VAL A 377 -20.40 0.36 18.37
CA VAL A 377 -20.03 -0.72 19.29
C VAL A 377 -21.26 -1.22 20.05
N ARG A 378 -22.11 -0.31 20.57
CA ARG A 378 -23.40 -0.66 21.20
C ARG A 378 -24.27 -1.50 20.27
N ALA A 379 -24.46 -1.08 19.01
CA ALA A 379 -25.25 -1.85 18.03
C ALA A 379 -24.68 -3.26 17.75
N ALA A 380 -23.35 -3.44 17.81
CA ALA A 380 -22.72 -4.75 17.69
C ALA A 380 -22.88 -5.61 18.96
N VAL A 381 -22.77 -4.99 20.14
CA VAL A 381 -22.99 -5.61 21.46
C VAL A 381 -24.44 -6.08 21.61
N GLU A 382 -25.41 -5.21 21.36
CA GLU A 382 -26.86 -5.52 21.35
C GLU A 382 -27.20 -6.69 20.42
N ARG A 383 -26.54 -6.76 19.26
CA ARG A 383 -26.79 -7.84 18.27
C ARG A 383 -26.12 -9.17 18.64
N SER A 384 -25.03 -9.15 19.40
CA SER A 384 -24.20 -10.32 19.69
C SER A 384 -24.30 -10.84 21.12
N GLY A 385 -24.91 -10.06 22.03
CA GLY A 385 -24.90 -10.33 23.47
C GLY A 385 -23.49 -10.30 24.09
N ALA A 386 -22.53 -9.60 23.48
CA ALA A 386 -21.15 -9.58 23.94
C ALA A 386 -20.95 -8.77 25.23
N ILE A 387 -20.05 -9.23 26.11
CA ILE A 387 -19.66 -8.51 27.32
C ILE A 387 -18.68 -7.40 26.91
N SER A 388 -19.15 -6.16 26.89
CA SER A 388 -18.40 -5.02 26.37
C SER A 388 -17.50 -4.38 27.43
N HIS A 389 -16.19 -4.39 27.16
CA HIS A 389 -15.16 -3.72 27.96
C HIS A 389 -14.66 -2.51 27.18
N VAL A 390 -14.77 -1.30 27.74
CA VAL A 390 -14.43 -0.04 27.05
C VAL A 390 -13.31 0.67 27.80
N VAL A 391 -12.24 0.98 27.08
CA VAL A 391 -11.11 1.79 27.55
C VAL A 391 -11.17 3.14 26.86
N VAL A 392 -11.04 4.22 27.64
CA VAL A 392 -10.98 5.60 27.15
C VAL A 392 -9.63 6.20 27.57
N PRO A 393 -8.63 6.25 26.66
CA PRO A 393 -7.33 6.84 26.97
C PRO A 393 -7.39 8.36 26.92
N ASP A 394 -6.87 9.04 27.94
CA ASP A 394 -6.72 10.51 27.97
C ASP A 394 -5.43 11.00 27.27
N GLY A 395 -4.49 10.08 27.03
CA GLY A 395 -3.18 10.36 26.43
C GLY A 395 -2.13 10.89 27.41
N GLY A 396 -2.40 10.94 28.72
CA GLY A 396 -1.47 11.45 29.72
C GLY A 396 -0.19 10.62 29.83
N ASP A 397 -0.30 9.30 29.67
CA ASP A 397 0.78 8.32 29.77
C ASP A 397 1.42 7.95 28.41
N LEU A 398 1.08 8.68 27.34
CA LEU A 398 1.46 8.30 25.97
C LEU A 398 2.98 8.11 25.81
N TRP A 399 3.80 8.94 26.45
CA TRP A 399 5.26 8.88 26.31
C TRP A 399 5.86 7.67 27.01
N ASP A 400 5.41 7.37 28.23
CA ASP A 400 5.85 6.20 29.00
C ASP A 400 5.42 4.90 28.30
N VAL A 401 4.21 4.88 27.74
CA VAL A 401 3.75 3.79 26.88
C VAL A 401 4.56 3.72 25.60
N LEU A 402 4.94 4.83 24.96
CA LEU A 402 5.64 4.82 23.68
C LEU A 402 7.02 4.18 23.76
N ASP A 403 7.81 4.44 24.81
CA ASP A 403 9.13 3.83 25.00
C ASP A 403 9.01 2.31 25.14
N ARG A 404 8.05 1.87 25.95
CA ARG A 404 7.81 0.46 26.25
C ARG A 404 7.17 -0.27 25.07
N LEU A 405 6.29 0.40 24.32
CA LEU A 405 5.74 -0.04 23.04
C LEU A 405 6.85 -0.19 22.00
N THR A 406 7.80 0.76 21.94
CA THR A 406 8.94 0.68 21.02
C THR A 406 9.85 -0.49 21.34
N PHE A 407 10.20 -0.69 22.62
CA PHE A 407 10.94 -1.89 23.05
C PHE A 407 10.21 -3.18 22.67
N GLN A 408 8.88 -3.18 22.82
CA GLN A 408 8.08 -4.38 22.64
C GLN A 408 7.74 -4.70 21.18
N GLN A 409 7.61 -3.70 20.31
CA GLN A 409 7.49 -3.88 18.86
C GLN A 409 8.85 -4.12 18.18
N ASP A 410 9.97 -3.97 18.90
CA ASP A 410 11.38 -3.96 18.44
C ASP A 410 11.76 -2.91 17.37
N GLU A 411 10.80 -2.47 16.57
CA GLU A 411 10.96 -1.67 15.36
C GLU A 411 9.93 -0.53 15.37
N PRO A 412 10.20 0.60 14.67
CA PRO A 412 9.28 1.74 14.65
C PRO A 412 7.91 1.39 14.07
N THR A 413 6.87 2.06 14.55
CA THR A 413 5.49 1.85 14.10
C THR A 413 5.01 2.98 13.18
N ALA A 414 4.21 2.63 12.17
CA ALA A 414 3.67 3.56 11.15
C ALA A 414 2.47 4.41 11.64
N GLY A 415 2.41 4.74 12.93
CA GLY A 415 1.39 5.66 13.48
C GLY A 415 0.77 5.27 14.83
N PRO A 416 -0.03 6.18 15.43
CA PRO A 416 -0.46 6.10 16.83
C PRO A 416 -1.48 5.00 17.13
N GLY A 417 -2.04 4.30 16.13
CA GLY A 417 -3.06 3.26 16.36
C GLY A 417 -2.58 2.09 17.23
N VAL A 418 -1.27 1.88 17.35
CA VAL A 418 -0.69 0.87 18.25
C VAL A 418 -0.88 1.27 19.73
N TYR A 419 -0.94 2.57 20.06
CA TYR A 419 -1.29 3.04 21.41
C TYR A 419 -2.75 2.72 21.77
N SER A 420 -3.69 2.91 20.83
CA SER A 420 -5.10 2.51 21.04
C SER A 420 -5.22 1.00 21.29
N GLN A 421 -4.48 0.19 20.52
CA GLN A 421 -4.43 -1.27 20.68
C GLN A 421 -3.76 -1.68 22.00
N TRP A 422 -2.73 -0.95 22.41
CA TRP A 422 -2.05 -1.14 23.67
C TRP A 422 -3.02 -0.99 24.84
N LYS A 423 -3.76 0.13 24.86
CA LYS A 423 -4.78 0.42 25.88
C LYS A 423 -5.91 -0.61 25.91
N VAL A 424 -6.30 -1.17 24.76
CA VAL A 424 -7.25 -2.31 24.70
C VAL A 424 -6.68 -3.58 25.36
N MET A 425 -5.40 -3.88 25.15
CA MET A 425 -4.75 -5.06 25.72
C MET A 425 -4.40 -4.90 27.20
N GLU A 426 -4.18 -3.67 27.66
CA GLU A 426 -4.11 -3.28 29.08
C GLU A 426 -5.46 -3.46 29.78
N GLY A 427 -6.54 -2.87 29.23
CA GLY A 427 -7.90 -3.05 29.74
C GLY A 427 -8.32 -4.52 29.81
N ARG A 428 -7.98 -5.33 28.80
CA ARG A 428 -8.18 -6.79 28.84
C ARG A 428 -7.57 -7.44 30.09
N ARG A 429 -6.35 -7.08 30.48
CA ARG A 429 -5.68 -7.69 31.65
C ARG A 429 -6.41 -7.33 32.94
N ARG A 430 -6.77 -6.04 33.07
CA ARG A 430 -7.48 -5.50 34.24
C ARG A 430 -8.88 -6.11 34.38
N ASP A 431 -9.61 -6.21 33.26
CA ASP A 431 -11.04 -6.53 33.26
C ASP A 431 -11.33 -8.03 32.99
N ALA A 432 -10.33 -8.81 32.53
CA ALA A 432 -10.46 -10.22 32.17
C ALA A 432 -9.10 -10.97 32.18
N GLY A 433 -8.36 -10.92 33.29
CA GLY A 433 -6.96 -11.36 33.41
C GLY A 433 -6.59 -12.74 32.82
N GLY A 434 -7.44 -13.76 32.96
CA GLY A 434 -7.18 -15.11 32.43
C GLY A 434 -7.56 -15.34 30.96
N LEU A 435 -8.32 -14.43 30.34
CA LEU A 435 -9.01 -14.67 29.08
C LEU A 435 -8.08 -14.47 27.87
N ARG A 436 -7.89 -15.47 27.01
CA ARG A 436 -7.03 -15.32 25.82
C ARG A 436 -7.86 -14.69 24.68
N ALA A 437 -7.48 -13.51 24.21
CA ALA A 437 -8.24 -12.83 23.16
C ALA A 437 -7.81 -13.32 21.76
N LEU A 438 -8.78 -13.68 20.90
CA LEU A 438 -8.56 -13.61 19.47
C LEU A 438 -8.24 -12.15 19.12
N PRO A 439 -7.12 -11.84 18.47
CA PRO A 439 -7.01 -10.56 17.79
C PRO A 439 -8.15 -10.49 16.77
N ALA A 440 -8.90 -9.40 16.78
CA ALA A 440 -9.87 -9.16 15.72
C ALA A 440 -9.12 -9.24 14.39
N ALA A 441 -9.49 -10.22 13.55
CA ALA A 441 -8.95 -10.35 12.22
C ALA A 441 -9.51 -9.21 11.36
N ALA A 442 -8.99 -7.99 11.57
CA ALA A 442 -9.18 -6.84 10.71
C ALA A 442 -8.90 -7.32 9.29
N SER A 443 -9.86 -7.12 8.38
CA SER A 443 -9.74 -7.73 7.07
C SER A 443 -8.46 -7.22 6.41
N ALA A 444 -7.74 -8.13 5.76
CA ALA A 444 -6.53 -7.73 5.06
C ALA A 444 -6.83 -6.60 4.08
N ARG A 445 -6.32 -5.39 4.35
CA ARG A 445 -5.67 -4.63 3.29
C ARG A 445 -4.46 -5.47 2.88
N PRO A 446 -4.36 -5.92 1.63
CA PRO A 446 -3.27 -6.79 1.21
C PRO A 446 -1.92 -6.07 1.38
N PRO A 447 -0.84 -6.79 1.68
CA PRO A 447 0.51 -6.25 1.52
C PRO A 447 0.65 -5.80 0.07
N GLY A 448 0.84 -4.49 -0.12
CA GLY A 448 0.79 -3.84 -1.41
C GLY A 448 -0.51 -3.08 -1.67
N VAL A 449 -0.43 -1.75 -1.47
CA VAL A 449 -0.89 -0.85 -2.53
C VAL A 449 0.00 -1.07 -3.75
N LEU A 450 -0.28 -2.17 -4.47
CA LEU A 450 -0.04 -2.18 -5.90
C LEU A 450 -0.96 -1.13 -6.49
N ARG A 451 -0.40 0.07 -6.69
CA ARG A 451 -0.94 1.07 -7.60
C ARG A 451 -0.93 0.50 -9.02
N SER A 452 -1.94 -0.30 -9.30
CA SER A 452 -2.24 -0.92 -10.59
C SER A 452 -1.03 -1.54 -11.29
N ALA A 453 -0.54 -2.69 -10.79
CA ALA A 453 0.14 -3.62 -11.68
C ALA A 453 -0.86 -4.04 -12.77
N ARG A 454 -0.73 -3.47 -13.96
CA ARG A 454 -1.41 -3.98 -15.15
C ARG A 454 -0.86 -5.38 -15.44
N LEU A 455 -1.69 -6.39 -15.25
CA LEU A 455 -1.40 -7.72 -15.73
C LEU A 455 -1.44 -7.72 -17.26
N ARG A 456 -0.46 -8.42 -17.86
CA ARG A 456 -0.29 -8.45 -19.31
C ARG A 456 -1.47 -9.22 -19.93
N PRO A 457 -2.16 -8.69 -20.95
CA PRO A 457 -3.03 -9.52 -21.76
C PRO A 457 -2.17 -10.57 -22.48
N ARG A 458 -2.37 -11.85 -22.17
CA ARG A 458 -1.89 -12.94 -23.03
C ARG A 458 -2.80 -13.00 -24.27
N VAL A 459 -2.22 -12.67 -25.42
CA VAL A 459 -2.90 -12.72 -26.73
C VAL A 459 -3.35 -14.16 -27.01
N PRO A 460 -4.59 -14.39 -27.49
CA PRO A 460 -5.01 -15.72 -27.92
C PRO A 460 -4.21 -16.16 -29.15
N ARG A 461 -3.73 -17.42 -29.15
CA ARG A 461 -3.13 -18.03 -30.34
C ARG A 461 -4.21 -18.27 -31.41
N ARG A 462 -4.48 -17.26 -32.24
CA ARG A 462 -5.04 -17.50 -33.58
C ARG A 462 -3.94 -18.13 -34.45
N ARG A 463 -4.29 -19.20 -35.16
CA ARG A 463 -3.50 -19.72 -36.28
C ARG A 463 -3.40 -18.64 -37.34
N ALA A 464 -2.20 -18.42 -37.87
CA ALA A 464 -1.97 -17.79 -39.18
C ALA A 464 -1.48 -18.90 -40.14
N PRO A 465 -1.78 -18.81 -41.45
CA PRO A 465 -1.56 -19.91 -42.39
C PRO A 465 -0.08 -20.16 -42.69
N ALA A 466 0.21 -21.34 -43.25
CA ALA A 466 1.53 -21.67 -43.76
C ALA A 466 1.85 -20.85 -45.02
N GLY A 467 3.07 -20.30 -45.10
CA GLY A 467 3.54 -19.55 -46.26
C GLY A 467 4.96 -19.02 -46.08
N LEU A 468 5.88 -19.52 -46.93
CA LEU A 468 7.25 -19.04 -47.17
C LEU A 468 8.22 -18.90 -45.97
N ARG A 469 9.05 -19.95 -45.80
CA ARG A 469 10.50 -19.78 -45.58
C ARG A 469 11.18 -19.50 -46.93
N ALA A 470 12.27 -18.73 -46.96
CA ALA A 470 13.60 -19.15 -47.47
C ALA A 470 14.58 -17.97 -47.73
N ARG A 471 15.90 -18.29 -47.67
CA ARG A 471 17.08 -17.48 -48.09
C ARG A 471 17.34 -16.21 -47.26
N ALA A 472 18.58 -15.80 -46.95
CA ALA A 472 19.93 -16.41 -46.95
C ALA A 472 20.75 -15.64 -45.86
N GLY A 473 21.93 -16.01 -45.37
CA GLY A 473 22.92 -16.99 -45.79
C GLY A 473 24.30 -16.31 -45.91
N ALA A 474 25.16 -16.49 -44.91
CA ALA A 474 26.62 -16.22 -44.87
C ALA A 474 27.15 -14.78 -45.09
N HIS A 475 27.91 -14.30 -44.09
CA HIS A 475 29.37 -14.13 -44.26
C HIS A 475 30.09 -14.19 -42.90
N ALA A 476 31.32 -14.69 -42.91
CA ALA A 476 32.18 -14.89 -41.75
C ALA A 476 33.66 -14.70 -42.16
N ARG A 477 34.56 -14.73 -41.16
CA ARG A 477 35.99 -14.36 -41.16
C ARG A 477 36.22 -12.84 -41.00
N GLY A 478 37.13 -12.38 -40.15
CA GLY A 478 37.94 -13.09 -39.15
C GLY A 478 39.01 -12.16 -38.55
N LEU A 479 39.60 -12.56 -37.42
CA LEU A 479 40.99 -12.34 -36.96
C LEU A 479 41.07 -12.50 -35.44
N ASP A 480 41.77 -13.55 -35.02
CA ASP A 480 42.29 -13.80 -33.67
C ASP A 480 43.76 -13.31 -33.65
N PRO A 481 44.28 -12.81 -32.52
CA PRO A 481 45.30 -13.62 -31.86
C PRO A 481 45.20 -13.64 -30.32
N ALA A 482 44.94 -14.84 -29.77
CA ALA A 482 45.88 -15.66 -28.99
C ALA A 482 46.84 -14.95 -28.00
N ARG A 483 47.14 -15.47 -26.79
CA ARG A 483 46.71 -16.69 -26.04
C ARG A 483 47.29 -16.59 -24.61
N ARG A 484 46.85 -17.52 -23.73
CA ARG A 484 47.33 -17.90 -22.35
C ARG A 484 46.41 -17.41 -21.23
N GLY A 485 45.73 -18.26 -20.46
CA GLY A 485 45.54 -19.71 -20.64
C GLY A 485 44.62 -20.34 -19.58
N ARG A 486 43.72 -21.24 -20.04
CA ARG A 486 43.17 -22.50 -19.43
C ARG A 486 42.95 -22.57 -17.89
N ALA A 487 41.90 -23.18 -17.35
CA ALA A 487 40.84 -24.09 -17.84
C ALA A 487 39.72 -24.19 -16.75
N ALA A 488 38.56 -24.83 -16.90
CA ALA A 488 37.71 -25.17 -18.06
C ALA A 488 36.32 -25.59 -17.53
N ALA A 489 35.23 -25.23 -18.24
CA ALA A 489 33.93 -25.91 -18.17
C ALA A 489 33.05 -25.45 -19.35
N ALA A 490 32.79 -26.35 -20.31
CA ALA A 490 32.05 -26.02 -21.53
C ALA A 490 30.54 -26.29 -21.38
N ARG A 491 29.73 -25.55 -22.16
CA ARG A 491 28.30 -25.83 -22.37
C ARG A 491 28.10 -26.82 -23.50
N VAL A 492 27.15 -27.75 -23.35
CA VAL A 492 26.42 -28.41 -24.45
C VAL A 492 24.93 -28.31 -24.08
N ARG A 493 24.21 -27.35 -24.67
CA ARG A 493 23.25 -27.52 -25.78
C ARG A 493 22.08 -28.47 -25.49
N ALA A 494 20.87 -27.91 -25.58
CA ALA A 494 19.62 -28.64 -25.56
C ALA A 494 19.40 -29.43 -26.85
N GLY A 495 18.78 -30.61 -26.71
CA GLY A 495 18.31 -31.42 -27.83
C GLY A 495 17.21 -32.39 -27.39
N GLN A 496 16.03 -32.23 -27.99
CA GLN A 496 15.07 -33.29 -28.35
C GLN A 496 14.64 -34.28 -27.24
N GLY A 497 13.35 -34.23 -26.87
CA GLY A 497 12.71 -35.35 -26.17
C GLY A 497 12.07 -36.34 -27.16
N PRO A 498 11.69 -37.55 -26.71
CA PRO A 498 10.71 -38.37 -27.43
C PRO A 498 9.38 -38.54 -26.66
N ARG A 499 8.36 -38.96 -27.40
CA ARG A 499 7.06 -39.44 -26.89
C ARG A 499 7.09 -40.97 -26.79
N ALA A 500 6.50 -41.56 -25.75
CA ALA A 500 5.71 -42.82 -25.74
C ALA A 500 5.22 -43.01 -24.28
N ARG A 501 3.94 -43.25 -23.94
CA ARG A 501 3.11 -44.45 -24.20
C ARG A 501 3.80 -45.76 -23.82
N PHE A 502 3.36 -46.41 -22.75
CA PHE A 502 2.62 -47.68 -22.83
C PHE A 502 1.90 -48.00 -21.52
N GLY A 503 0.85 -48.81 -21.64
CA GLY A 503 0.07 -49.38 -20.54
C GLY A 503 0.44 -50.86 -20.27
N PRO A 504 -0.44 -51.66 -19.63
CA PRO A 504 -0.02 -52.51 -18.52
C PRO A 504 -0.09 -54.04 -18.76
N ALA A 505 0.63 -54.80 -17.93
CA ALA A 505 0.53 -56.24 -17.65
C ALA A 505 1.21 -56.49 -16.27
N ALA A 506 0.62 -57.17 -15.28
CA ALA A 506 0.55 -58.64 -15.06
C ALA A 506 1.95 -59.28 -14.83
N SER A 507 2.20 -60.23 -13.91
CA SER A 507 1.33 -60.90 -12.91
C SER A 507 2.16 -61.79 -11.95
N ARG A 508 1.64 -62.01 -10.71
CA ARG A 508 1.78 -63.19 -9.82
C ARG A 508 3.17 -63.68 -9.32
N ALA A 509 3.16 -64.17 -8.08
CA ALA A 509 4.25 -64.85 -7.36
C ALA A 509 4.22 -66.39 -7.56
N PRO A 510 5.21 -67.12 -7.03
CA PRO A 510 4.99 -68.12 -5.94
C PRO A 510 5.83 -67.78 -4.68
N SER A 511 5.39 -67.97 -3.43
CA SER A 511 5.40 -69.21 -2.58
C SER A 511 6.81 -69.80 -2.33
N SER A 512 7.19 -70.30 -1.14
CA SER A 512 6.42 -70.88 -0.01
C SER A 512 7.14 -70.83 1.36
N ALA A 513 6.40 -71.08 2.47
CA ALA A 513 6.87 -71.24 3.86
C ALA A 513 7.33 -72.71 4.15
N PRO A 514 7.51 -73.26 5.40
CA PRO A 514 6.70 -73.18 6.65
C PRO A 514 7.50 -72.74 7.93
N ALA A 515 7.02 -72.52 9.17
CA ALA A 515 5.76 -72.65 9.95
C ALA A 515 5.78 -73.69 11.11
N ALA A 516 5.55 -73.25 12.36
CA ALA A 516 5.24 -73.97 13.63
C ALA A 516 5.51 -73.01 14.83
N HIS A 517 4.89 -72.99 16.03
CA HIS A 517 3.61 -73.42 16.65
C HIS A 517 3.28 -72.29 17.69
N GLY A 518 2.07 -71.98 18.17
CA GLY A 518 1.15 -72.78 19.01
C GLY A 518 0.49 -71.85 20.06
N LEU A 519 -0.80 -72.06 20.35
CA LEU A 519 -1.72 -71.24 21.20
C LEU A 519 -1.98 -71.96 22.58
N PRO A 520 -3.02 -71.66 23.44
CA PRO A 520 -3.76 -70.43 23.86
C PRO A 520 -4.07 -70.34 25.41
N GLN A 521 -4.99 -69.42 25.81
CA GLN A 521 -5.90 -69.42 27.01
C GLN A 521 -5.35 -68.83 28.34
N ARG A 522 -6.09 -68.21 29.29
CA ARG A 522 -7.50 -67.71 29.54
C ARG A 522 -7.41 -66.69 30.74
N GLY A 523 -8.41 -65.90 31.22
CA GLY A 523 -9.80 -65.56 30.82
C GLY A 523 -10.74 -65.32 32.04
N ARG A 524 -11.69 -64.33 31.98
CA ARG A 524 -12.72 -63.91 33.01
C ARG A 524 -12.21 -63.01 34.18
N ALA A 525 -12.98 -62.20 34.94
CA ALA A 525 -14.39 -61.68 34.96
C ALA A 525 -14.45 -60.42 35.91
N ALA A 526 -15.20 -59.33 35.63
CA ALA A 526 -16.59 -58.96 36.02
C ALA A 526 -16.80 -58.13 37.33
N ALA A 527 -17.83 -57.25 37.31
CA ALA A 527 -18.45 -56.47 38.42
C ALA A 527 -17.59 -55.37 39.12
N GLY A 528 -18.15 -54.31 39.74
CA GLY A 528 -19.56 -53.90 39.87
C GLY A 528 -19.77 -52.48 40.48
N VAL A 529 -21.00 -51.97 40.34
CA VAL A 529 -21.53 -50.61 40.61
C VAL A 529 -21.54 -50.17 42.10
N ARG A 530 -21.31 -48.87 42.41
CA ARG A 530 -22.20 -47.97 43.23
C ARG A 530 -21.63 -46.55 43.49
N SER A 531 -22.55 -45.58 43.65
CA SER A 531 -22.37 -44.12 43.93
C SER A 531 -22.92 -43.78 45.35
N PRO A 532 -23.12 -42.51 45.80
CA PRO A 532 -22.48 -41.20 45.51
C PRO A 532 -21.77 -40.69 46.82
N PRO A 533 -22.11 -39.62 47.60
CA PRO A 533 -22.62 -38.25 47.34
C PRO A 533 -21.94 -37.06 48.13
N ALA A 534 -22.28 -35.81 47.75
CA ALA A 534 -22.37 -34.57 48.58
C ALA A 534 -21.11 -33.98 49.30
N ALA A 535 -21.10 -32.75 49.88
CA ALA A 535 -21.62 -31.40 49.52
C ALA A 535 -21.16 -30.37 50.60
N VAL A 536 -21.09 -29.04 50.28
CA VAL A 536 -21.14 -27.89 51.24
C VAL A 536 -19.96 -27.73 52.25
N ALA A 537 -19.58 -26.57 52.83
CA ALA A 537 -19.43 -25.15 52.41
C ALA A 537 -18.71 -24.31 53.51
N PHE A 538 -18.45 -23.01 53.23
CA PHE A 538 -18.19 -21.88 54.16
C PHE A 538 -16.81 -21.62 54.82
N ALA A 539 -16.60 -20.33 55.15
CA ALA A 539 -15.38 -19.60 55.59
C ALA A 539 -15.44 -19.29 57.12
N PRO A 540 -14.86 -18.21 57.74
CA PRO A 540 -13.88 -17.18 57.31
C PRO A 540 -12.77 -16.82 58.36
N ALA A 541 -11.85 -15.91 58.01
CA ALA A 541 -11.02 -15.15 58.97
C ALA A 541 -10.65 -13.75 58.42
N LEU A 542 -10.06 -12.85 59.23
CA LEU A 542 -10.11 -11.38 58.98
C LEU A 542 -9.04 -10.56 59.80
N ARG A 543 -8.64 -9.38 59.27
CA ARG A 543 -7.82 -8.27 59.90
C ARG A 543 -6.32 -8.60 60.11
N GLY A 544 -5.33 -7.71 59.90
CA GLY A 544 -5.25 -6.30 59.42
C GLY A 544 -3.79 -5.99 59.00
N SER A 545 -3.25 -4.75 58.91
CA SER A 545 -3.80 -3.38 59.00
C SER A 545 -2.76 -2.29 58.63
N GLN A 546 -3.14 -1.33 57.76
CA GLN A 546 -2.61 0.05 57.56
C GLN A 546 -1.13 0.34 57.14
N GLN A 547 -1.02 1.11 56.01
CA GLN A 547 -0.28 2.38 55.79
C GLN A 547 1.26 2.46 56.00
N HIS A 548 2.07 3.21 55.25
CA HIS A 548 1.94 3.99 54.00
C HIS A 548 3.36 4.12 53.40
N GLY A 549 3.54 4.16 52.06
CA GLY A 549 4.86 4.36 51.46
C GLY A 549 4.86 4.25 49.93
N VAL A 550 4.68 5.38 49.24
CA VAL A 550 4.59 5.49 47.77
C VAL A 550 5.97 5.34 47.11
N LEU A 551 6.05 4.61 46.01
CA LEU A 551 6.75 5.02 44.77
C LEU A 551 6.36 4.10 43.59
N ASP A 552 6.43 4.67 42.37
CA ASP A 552 5.64 4.26 41.22
C ASP A 552 5.88 2.84 40.69
N ARG A 553 4.80 2.29 40.13
CA ARG A 553 4.67 0.89 39.74
C ARG A 553 4.11 0.74 38.33
N ASP A 554 4.71 -0.25 37.66
CA ASP A 554 4.10 -1.22 36.77
C ASP A 554 3.45 -0.70 35.48
N ALA A 555 3.80 -1.36 34.39
CA ALA A 555 3.76 -0.76 33.10
C ALA A 555 3.69 -1.91 32.07
N PRO A 556 2.48 -2.25 31.54
CA PRO A 556 2.16 -3.53 30.88
C PRO A 556 2.64 -3.67 29.44
N ALA A 557 3.52 -4.63 29.14
CA ALA A 557 3.96 -4.90 27.75
C ALA A 557 2.82 -5.46 26.86
N VAL A 558 2.80 -5.19 25.56
CA VAL A 558 1.74 -5.66 24.62
C VAL A 558 2.35 -6.38 23.42
N PRO A 559 1.89 -7.58 23.05
CA PRO A 559 2.48 -8.42 22.01
C PRO A 559 2.76 -7.66 20.70
N ARG A 560 3.95 -7.87 20.12
CA ARG A 560 4.30 -7.36 18.78
C ARG A 560 3.28 -7.87 17.76
N LEU A 561 2.57 -6.94 17.13
CA LEU A 561 1.54 -7.26 16.13
C LEU A 561 2.21 -7.39 14.77
N SER A 562 2.01 -8.53 14.11
CA SER A 562 2.44 -8.69 12.72
C SER A 562 1.72 -7.69 11.82
N ALA A 563 2.44 -7.08 10.88
CA ALA A 563 1.83 -6.35 9.76
C ALA A 563 0.94 -7.25 8.85
N GLY A 564 0.92 -8.57 9.10
CA GLY A 564 0.11 -9.61 8.48
C GLY A 564 -1.40 -9.51 8.74
N ARG A 565 -2.01 -8.40 8.31
CA ARG A 565 -3.46 -8.27 8.10
C ARG A 565 -3.91 -9.42 7.18
N ALA A 566 -4.77 -10.35 7.64
CA ALA A 566 -4.97 -11.66 7.00
C ALA A 566 -6.39 -11.92 6.41
N ARG A 567 -6.48 -12.88 5.47
CA ARG A 567 -7.74 -13.45 4.93
C ARG A 567 -7.61 -14.96 4.76
N VAL A 568 -8.71 -15.68 4.98
CA VAL A 568 -8.78 -17.15 4.89
C VAL A 568 -9.37 -17.60 3.56
N ARG A 569 -8.89 -18.74 3.03
CA ARG A 569 -9.70 -19.59 2.15
C ARG A 569 -9.30 -21.06 2.31
N ALA A 570 -10.25 -21.89 2.70
CA ALA A 570 -10.09 -23.35 2.76
C ALA A 570 -9.94 -23.97 1.36
N ALA A 571 -9.31 -25.15 1.30
CA ALA A 571 -8.96 -25.86 0.07
C ALA A 571 -10.09 -26.75 -0.49
N ARG A 572 -9.86 -27.30 -1.70
CA ARG A 572 -10.75 -28.25 -2.37
C ARG A 572 -10.63 -29.64 -1.71
N ARG A 573 -11.77 -30.33 -1.51
CA ARG A 573 -11.84 -31.80 -1.66
C ARG A 573 -12.27 -32.11 -3.10
N GLY A 574 -11.82 -33.23 -3.66
CA GLY A 574 -12.22 -33.66 -5.01
C GLY A 574 -12.64 -35.12 -5.05
N GLN A 575 -13.72 -35.40 -5.79
CA GLN A 575 -14.08 -36.65 -6.50
C GLN A 575 -14.10 -37.98 -5.69
N ALA A 576 -15.06 -38.90 -5.84
CA ALA A 576 -16.17 -39.01 -6.78
C ALA A 576 -17.25 -40.00 -6.28
N ARG A 577 -18.45 -39.99 -6.89
CA ARG A 577 -19.23 -41.20 -7.28
C ARG A 577 -20.31 -40.83 -8.31
N ARG A 578 -20.70 -41.81 -9.15
CA ARG A 578 -21.68 -41.69 -10.26
C ARG A 578 -23.01 -42.38 -9.90
N ARG A 579 -24.13 -41.89 -10.45
CA ARG A 579 -25.21 -42.59 -11.24
C ARG A 579 -26.47 -41.68 -11.28
N LEU A 580 -27.06 -41.43 -12.47
CA LEU A 580 -28.37 -41.92 -12.98
C LEU A 580 -29.60 -41.44 -12.16
N HIS A 581 -30.75 -40.98 -12.70
CA HIS A 581 -31.39 -41.05 -14.03
C HIS A 581 -32.32 -39.81 -14.29
N GLN A 582 -32.72 -39.57 -15.56
CA GLN A 582 -34.01 -39.05 -16.12
C GLN A 582 -34.75 -37.84 -15.47
N GLY A 583 -35.46 -36.94 -16.18
CA GLY A 583 -35.87 -36.92 -17.60
C GLY A 583 -36.28 -35.51 -18.13
N HIS A 584 -36.76 -35.49 -19.39
CA HIS A 584 -37.06 -34.35 -20.30
C HIS A 584 -38.53 -33.84 -20.18
N PRO A 585 -39.09 -32.95 -21.06
CA PRO A 585 -38.61 -31.69 -21.71
C PRO A 585 -39.67 -30.53 -21.81
N ALA A 586 -39.25 -29.30 -22.17
CA ALA A 586 -39.94 -28.31 -23.05
C ALA A 586 -39.14 -26.97 -23.05
N ALA A 587 -38.59 -26.43 -24.14
CA ALA A 587 -39.22 -25.75 -25.31
C ALA A 587 -39.85 -24.37 -24.97
N ARG A 588 -39.64 -23.25 -25.70
CA ARG A 588 -38.87 -23.01 -26.96
C ARG A 588 -38.63 -21.48 -27.18
N ALA A 589 -37.41 -21.10 -27.61
CA ALA A 589 -37.08 -19.92 -28.47
C ALA A 589 -37.34 -18.47 -27.93
N ARG A 590 -36.69 -17.37 -28.38
CA ARG A 590 -35.75 -17.07 -29.49
C ARG A 590 -34.61 -16.10 -29.08
N ARG A 591 -33.43 -16.31 -29.70
CA ARG A 591 -32.38 -15.39 -30.27
C ARG A 591 -32.46 -13.85 -30.00
N SER A 592 -31.36 -13.07 -29.91
CA SER A 592 -29.89 -13.32 -29.77
C SER A 592 -29.04 -12.02 -29.75
N HIS A 593 -28.12 -11.86 -28.78
CA HIS A 593 -26.79 -11.16 -28.84
C HIS A 593 -26.65 -9.67 -29.28
N PRO A 594 -25.47 -9.01 -29.10
CA PRO A 594 -24.34 -9.24 -28.17
C PRO A 594 -23.94 -7.98 -27.33
N GLY A 595 -23.33 -8.14 -26.14
CA GLY A 595 -22.85 -6.94 -25.39
C GLY A 595 -22.02 -7.11 -24.11
N LEU A 596 -21.75 -8.32 -23.63
CA LEU A 596 -21.05 -8.52 -22.35
C LEU A 596 -19.51 -8.54 -22.52
N ARG A 597 -18.84 -7.45 -22.12
CA ARG A 597 -17.38 -7.41 -21.92
C ARG A 597 -16.98 -6.93 -20.52
N ALA A 598 -16.79 -7.92 -19.65
CA ALA A 598 -15.85 -7.99 -18.53
C ALA A 598 -15.34 -6.67 -17.89
N GLY A 599 -15.99 -6.26 -16.80
CA GLY A 599 -15.39 -5.41 -15.76
C GLY A 599 -14.97 -6.27 -14.55
N ALA A 600 -13.74 -6.11 -14.05
CA ALA A 600 -13.19 -6.97 -13.00
C ALA A 600 -13.71 -6.63 -11.58
N PRO A 601 -13.87 -7.62 -10.68
CA PRO A 601 -14.49 -7.40 -9.37
C PRO A 601 -13.53 -6.80 -8.35
N ARG A 602 -14.02 -5.85 -7.53
CA ARG A 602 -13.30 -5.30 -6.37
C ARG A 602 -14.20 -5.14 -5.15
N GLN A 603 -13.91 -5.90 -4.10
CA GLN A 603 -14.38 -5.75 -2.71
C GLN A 603 -15.89 -5.76 -2.39
N ASP A 604 -16.81 -5.59 -3.34
CA ASP A 604 -18.25 -5.50 -3.06
C ASP A 604 -18.84 -6.73 -2.36
N GLY A 605 -18.38 -7.94 -2.72
CA GLY A 605 -18.87 -9.19 -2.13
C GLY A 605 -18.67 -9.31 -0.61
N ILE A 606 -17.76 -8.53 -0.02
CA ILE A 606 -17.59 -8.45 1.45
C ILE A 606 -18.64 -7.52 2.06
N ARG A 607 -18.94 -6.39 1.40
CA ARG A 607 -19.93 -5.45 1.89
C ARG A 607 -21.34 -6.02 1.78
N ASP A 608 -21.70 -6.68 0.68
CA ASP A 608 -23.05 -7.26 0.53
C ASP A 608 -23.26 -8.55 1.35
N ALA A 609 -22.21 -9.31 1.64
CA ALA A 609 -22.29 -10.42 2.60
C ALA A 609 -22.28 -9.94 4.06
N GLY A 610 -21.36 -9.03 4.40
CA GLY A 610 -21.26 -8.42 5.73
C GLY A 610 -22.53 -7.66 6.10
N ARG A 611 -23.23 -7.04 5.14
CA ARG A 611 -24.56 -6.43 5.32
C ARG A 611 -25.64 -7.40 5.81
N ARG A 612 -25.49 -8.72 5.65
CA ARG A 612 -26.43 -9.72 6.21
C ARG A 612 -26.12 -10.08 7.66
N VAL A 613 -24.86 -9.96 8.08
CA VAL A 613 -24.38 -10.41 9.40
C VAL A 613 -24.26 -9.23 10.38
N ALA A 614 -23.86 -8.05 9.90
CA ALA A 614 -23.69 -6.86 10.72
C ALA A 614 -25.04 -6.19 11.11
N PRO A 615 -25.08 -5.52 12.29
CA PRO A 615 -26.20 -4.68 12.72
C PRO A 615 -26.65 -3.66 11.66
N GLN A 616 -27.95 -3.32 11.63
CA GLN A 616 -28.50 -2.34 10.68
C GLN A 616 -27.73 -1.01 10.61
N PRO A 617 -27.33 -0.36 11.73
CA PRO A 617 -26.58 0.91 11.71
C PRO A 617 -25.23 0.85 11.00
N LEU A 618 -24.66 -0.36 10.83
CA LEU A 618 -23.37 -0.58 10.18
C LEU A 618 -23.49 -0.90 8.68
N ARG A 619 -24.71 -1.00 8.13
CA ARG A 619 -24.98 -1.44 6.75
C ARG A 619 -24.77 -0.30 5.75
N GLY A 620 -23.52 -0.01 5.43
CA GLY A 620 -23.15 0.99 4.43
C GLY A 620 -22.27 2.11 4.94
N ARG A 621 -21.88 2.09 6.23
CA ARG A 621 -20.81 2.94 6.76
C ARG A 621 -19.57 2.78 5.87
N ALA A 622 -19.11 3.87 5.28
CA ALA A 622 -17.81 3.88 4.66
C ALA A 622 -16.74 3.80 5.76
N GLU A 623 -15.69 2.99 5.58
CA GLU A 623 -14.48 3.15 6.37
C GLU A 623 -13.88 4.53 6.07
N THR A 624 -14.25 5.53 6.85
CA THR A 624 -13.55 6.81 6.94
C THR A 624 -12.22 6.55 7.63
N SER A 625 -11.27 6.00 6.87
CA SER A 625 -9.86 6.03 7.21
C SER A 625 -9.51 7.48 7.51
N ALA A 626 -9.24 7.81 8.77
CA ALA A 626 -8.73 9.09 9.21
C ALA A 626 -7.29 9.29 8.71
N ALA A 627 -7.17 9.48 7.39
CA ALA A 627 -6.02 10.09 6.72
C ALA A 627 -6.19 11.62 6.63
N HIS A 628 -7.11 12.17 7.43
CA HIS A 628 -7.03 13.56 7.85
C HIS A 628 -5.92 13.61 8.90
N GLY A 629 -4.94 14.50 8.72
CA GLY A 629 -3.81 14.60 9.63
C GLY A 629 -4.28 14.81 11.07
N TRP A 630 -3.66 14.10 12.00
CA TRP A 630 -3.92 14.23 13.43
C TRP A 630 -3.54 15.63 13.93
N ALA A 631 -4.47 16.57 13.81
CA ALA A 631 -4.50 17.79 14.60
C ALA A 631 -5.21 17.49 15.92
N ALA A 632 -4.58 16.67 16.77
CA ALA A 632 -5.04 16.46 18.14
C ALA A 632 -4.75 17.73 18.96
N PRO A 633 -5.77 18.48 19.44
CA PRO A 633 -5.54 19.78 20.08
C PRO A 633 -4.73 19.69 21.38
N ARG A 634 -4.72 18.52 22.03
CA ARG A 634 -3.98 18.26 23.27
C ARG A 634 -2.53 17.80 23.06
N LEU A 635 -2.25 16.98 22.03
CA LEU A 635 -0.87 16.57 21.69
C LEU A 635 0.00 17.75 21.21
N ALA A 636 -0.62 18.81 20.68
CA ALA A 636 0.07 20.06 20.39
C ALA A 636 0.56 20.80 21.66
N ARG A 637 -0.12 20.64 22.82
CA ARG A 637 0.30 21.23 24.10
C ARG A 637 1.52 20.53 24.70
N ALA A 638 1.61 19.20 24.64
CA ALA A 638 2.81 18.47 25.08
C ALA A 638 4.10 18.87 24.32
N ARG A 639 3.98 19.41 23.09
CA ARG A 639 5.10 20.01 22.35
C ARG A 639 5.37 21.48 22.68
N ALA A 640 4.47 22.17 23.37
CA ALA A 640 4.65 23.57 23.74
C ALA A 640 5.66 23.75 24.89
N ASP A 641 5.67 22.84 25.86
CA ASP A 641 6.52 22.91 27.05
C ASP A 641 7.97 22.46 26.79
N ALA A 642 8.22 21.72 25.71
CA ALA A 642 9.56 21.28 25.30
C ALA A 642 10.43 22.38 24.62
N ARG A 643 10.09 23.67 24.76
CA ARG A 643 10.84 24.80 24.14
C ARG A 643 12.05 25.29 24.96
N GLY A 644 12.60 24.45 25.84
CA GLY A 644 13.76 24.77 26.67
C GLY A 644 15.15 24.47 26.07
N ALA A 645 15.26 23.94 24.84
CA ALA A 645 16.51 23.40 24.32
C ALA A 645 16.80 23.72 22.83
N ARG A 646 17.05 25.00 22.50
CA ARG A 646 17.68 25.40 21.21
C ARG A 646 18.67 26.57 21.37
N ARG A 647 19.88 26.26 21.83
CA ARG A 647 21.12 26.96 21.47
C ARG A 647 22.23 25.93 21.39
N ILE A 648 22.92 25.86 20.24
CA ILE A 648 24.32 25.45 20.00
C ILE A 648 24.47 25.11 18.50
N LEU A 649 25.40 25.80 17.83
CA LEU A 649 25.81 25.68 16.41
C LEU A 649 24.74 26.10 15.37
N GLY A 650 25.05 26.87 14.32
CA GLY A 650 26.35 27.44 13.91
C GLY A 650 26.37 27.57 12.37
N GLY A 651 26.78 28.73 11.85
CA GLY A 651 26.70 29.07 10.41
C GLY A 651 27.69 28.32 9.49
N PRO A 652 27.60 28.56 8.16
CA PRO A 652 28.19 27.70 7.13
C PRO A 652 29.65 28.02 6.81
N SER A 653 30.34 27.07 6.17
CA SER A 653 31.57 27.31 5.42
C SER A 653 31.58 26.56 4.09
N ASP A 654 31.84 27.29 3.00
CA ASP A 654 32.12 26.74 1.68
C ASP A 654 33.46 26.00 1.67
N ARG A 655 33.47 24.73 1.23
CA ARG A 655 34.57 24.14 0.43
C ARG A 655 34.04 23.00 -0.46
N ALA A 656 34.18 23.16 -1.78
CA ALA A 656 34.40 22.02 -2.67
C ALA A 656 35.85 21.50 -2.48
N PRO A 657 36.17 20.27 -2.92
CA PRO A 657 36.63 20.17 -4.30
C PRO A 657 36.21 18.88 -5.05
N ASP A 658 36.50 18.90 -6.34
CA ASP A 658 36.51 17.80 -7.29
C ASP A 658 37.08 16.47 -6.74
N LEU A 659 36.34 15.37 -6.94
CA LEU A 659 36.89 14.00 -7.12
C LEU A 659 35.79 12.98 -7.51
N ALA A 660 35.17 13.16 -8.68
CA ALA A 660 34.20 12.19 -9.22
C ALA A 660 34.22 12.04 -10.76
N LEU A 661 35.28 12.50 -11.43
CA LEU A 661 35.34 12.60 -12.90
C LEU A 661 36.52 11.80 -13.51
N ALA A 662 36.67 10.54 -13.09
CA ALA A 662 37.69 9.61 -13.61
C ALA A 662 37.16 8.25 -14.11
N GLY A 663 35.94 7.83 -13.72
CA GLY A 663 35.43 6.47 -13.99
C GLY A 663 34.59 6.26 -15.25
N ALA A 664 34.20 7.33 -15.97
CA ALA A 664 33.09 7.28 -16.94
C ALA A 664 33.51 7.51 -18.42
N ARG A 665 34.68 7.00 -18.83
CA ARG A 665 35.22 7.21 -20.21
C ARG A 665 35.32 5.94 -21.08
N ILE A 666 34.89 4.77 -20.61
CA ILE A 666 34.98 3.50 -21.35
C ILE A 666 33.61 2.78 -21.42
N VAL A 667 32.68 3.28 -22.25
CA VAL A 667 31.53 2.52 -22.82
C VAL A 667 31.09 3.10 -24.18
N VAL A 668 31.15 4.42 -24.41
CA VAL A 668 30.60 5.05 -25.63
C VAL A 668 31.70 5.31 -26.68
N ALA A 669 32.23 4.22 -27.24
CA ALA A 669 33.13 4.24 -28.40
C ALA A 669 32.79 3.13 -29.40
N ALA A 670 31.51 3.04 -29.80
CA ALA A 670 31.04 1.98 -30.71
C ALA A 670 29.94 2.41 -31.71
N VAL A 671 29.67 3.72 -31.89
CA VAL A 671 28.81 4.23 -32.98
C VAL A 671 29.36 5.57 -33.51
N SER A 672 30.53 5.52 -34.17
CA SER A 672 31.03 6.63 -34.99
C SER A 672 32.13 6.15 -35.94
N ARG A 673 31.98 6.50 -37.23
CA ARG A 673 32.97 6.41 -38.32
C ARG A 673 33.36 4.99 -38.82
N ARG A 674 32.70 4.58 -39.90
CA ARG A 674 33.40 4.50 -41.20
C ARG A 674 32.64 5.34 -42.22
N GLY A 675 33.35 6.07 -43.05
CA GLY A 675 32.77 6.89 -44.12
C GLY A 675 33.54 6.71 -45.43
N SER A 676 32.91 7.16 -46.52
CA SER A 676 33.51 7.71 -47.75
C SER A 676 34.70 6.99 -48.42
N GLN A 677 34.38 6.32 -49.54
CA GLN A 677 34.99 6.39 -50.89
C GLN A 677 33.95 5.72 -51.82
N GLY A 678 33.55 6.23 -52.99
CA GLY A 678 34.34 6.74 -54.12
C GLY A 678 34.72 5.54 -55.02
N ASP A 679 34.40 5.44 -56.33
CA ASP A 679 33.93 6.43 -57.32
C ASP A 679 33.39 5.74 -58.62
N ARG A 680 32.70 6.48 -59.53
CA ARG A 680 32.34 6.22 -60.98
C ARG A 680 31.62 4.91 -61.38
N ARG A 681 30.60 4.85 -62.27
CA ARG A 681 30.32 5.47 -63.61
C ARG A 681 28.78 5.59 -63.78
N GLY A 682 28.17 6.62 -64.42
CA GLY A 682 28.04 6.86 -65.88
C GLY A 682 26.84 6.10 -66.49
N ALA A 683 25.93 6.63 -67.35
CA ALA A 683 25.77 7.97 -67.95
C ALA A 683 24.37 8.15 -68.60
N ALA A 684 24.00 9.39 -69.01
CA ALA A 684 22.93 9.82 -69.95
C ALA A 684 21.43 9.52 -69.64
N GLY A 685 20.43 10.31 -70.06
CA GLY A 685 20.43 11.67 -70.65
C GLY A 685 19.30 11.95 -71.68
N ARG A 686 18.49 13.02 -71.48
CA ARG A 686 17.63 13.83 -72.41
C ARG A 686 16.64 14.64 -71.53
N ARG A 687 16.61 15.99 -71.49
CA ARG A 687 16.08 17.02 -72.44
C ARG A 687 14.62 16.79 -72.84
N ALA A 688 13.71 17.79 -72.85
CA ALA A 688 13.85 19.27 -72.80
C ALA A 688 12.86 19.90 -71.75
N ILE A 689 12.53 21.20 -71.64
CA ILE A 689 12.86 22.43 -72.40
C ILE A 689 13.00 23.68 -71.47
N ARG A 690 12.52 24.89 -71.84
CA ARG A 690 12.59 26.22 -71.16
C ARG A 690 11.63 27.21 -71.89
N PRO A 691 11.56 28.55 -71.65
CA PRO A 691 12.14 29.46 -70.62
C PRO A 691 11.02 30.24 -69.86
N GLY A 692 11.20 31.32 -69.06
CA GLY A 692 12.33 32.18 -68.62
C GLY A 692 11.80 33.11 -67.50
N SER A 693 12.41 34.21 -67.02
CA SER A 693 13.72 34.87 -67.15
C SER A 693 13.79 35.92 -65.98
N VAL A 694 14.88 36.53 -65.50
CA VAL A 694 16.31 36.52 -65.87
C VAL A 694 17.16 37.01 -64.65
N ARG A 695 18.43 36.56 -64.59
CA ARG A 695 19.68 37.10 -63.95
C ARG A 695 19.61 38.19 -62.83
N GLY A 696 20.54 38.23 -61.86
CA GLY A 696 21.66 37.34 -61.53
C GLY A 696 22.90 38.06 -60.91
N ARG A 697 23.88 37.26 -60.46
CA ARG A 697 25.26 37.61 -59.99
C ARG A 697 25.41 38.48 -58.72
N GLY A 698 26.51 38.25 -58.00
CA GLY A 698 27.13 39.24 -57.10
C GLY A 698 27.56 38.69 -55.74
N GLU A 699 28.87 38.54 -55.53
CA GLU A 699 29.47 38.40 -54.20
C GLU A 699 29.45 39.75 -53.46
N ARG A 700 29.33 39.75 -52.12
CA ARG A 700 30.31 40.35 -51.18
C ARG A 700 29.77 40.47 -49.75
N ARG A 701 30.71 40.71 -48.83
CA ARG A 701 30.50 41.11 -47.43
C ARG A 701 29.68 42.41 -47.34
N GLY A 702 29.01 42.60 -46.21
CA GLY A 702 28.86 43.94 -45.62
C GLY A 702 27.44 44.47 -45.45
N ALA A 703 27.06 44.62 -44.17
CA ALA A 703 26.35 45.76 -43.59
C ALA A 703 25.08 46.35 -44.28
N ARG A 704 24.00 46.24 -43.49
CA ARG A 704 22.98 47.27 -43.18
C ARG A 704 21.74 47.46 -44.08
N ALA A 705 20.63 47.54 -43.33
CA ALA A 705 19.48 48.42 -43.52
C ALA A 705 18.51 48.16 -44.69
N ARG A 706 17.42 47.45 -44.36
CA ARG A 706 16.06 47.98 -44.59
C ARG A 706 15.22 47.78 -43.33
N GLY A 707 14.48 48.81 -42.94
CA GLY A 707 13.57 48.78 -41.79
C GLY A 707 12.10 48.81 -42.22
N ARG A 708 11.24 48.68 -41.20
CA ARG A 708 9.75 48.73 -41.19
C ARG A 708 9.02 47.44 -41.58
N GLY A 709 8.18 46.96 -40.66
CA GLY A 709 7.08 46.01 -40.94
C GLY A 709 7.24 44.59 -40.39
N ALA A 710 8.41 44.17 -39.93
CA ALA A 710 8.56 42.85 -39.30
C ALA A 710 7.86 42.84 -37.94
N ARG A 711 6.63 42.31 -37.87
CA ARG A 711 5.97 41.93 -36.60
C ARG A 711 6.97 41.05 -35.84
N HIS A 712 7.50 41.52 -34.72
CA HIS A 712 8.42 40.71 -33.92
C HIS A 712 7.63 39.53 -33.38
N LEU A 713 7.89 38.35 -33.96
CA LEU A 713 7.30 37.11 -33.46
C LEU A 713 7.91 36.83 -32.09
N VAL A 714 7.15 36.24 -31.19
CA VAL A 714 7.61 35.86 -29.85
C VAL A 714 7.35 34.38 -29.66
N ASP A 715 8.39 33.64 -29.28
CA ASP A 715 8.30 32.20 -29.11
C ASP A 715 7.97 31.85 -27.66
N LEU A 716 6.88 31.10 -27.48
CA LEU A 716 6.49 30.55 -26.19
C LEU A 716 6.73 29.04 -26.17
N VAL A 717 7.72 28.58 -25.43
CA VAL A 717 8.00 27.14 -25.23
C VAL A 717 7.23 26.65 -24.01
N VAL A 718 6.27 25.75 -24.21
CA VAL A 718 5.43 25.19 -23.15
C VAL A 718 5.92 23.78 -22.78
N LEU A 719 6.29 23.58 -21.51
CA LEU A 719 6.70 22.27 -20.96
C LEU A 719 5.55 21.67 -20.15
N ALA A 720 4.72 20.87 -20.82
CA ALA A 720 3.43 20.42 -20.29
C ALA A 720 3.45 19.07 -19.57
N GLU A 721 2.52 18.93 -18.63
CA GLU A 721 2.15 17.73 -17.88
C GLU A 721 0.98 16.96 -18.52
N VAL A 722 0.17 17.64 -19.35
CA VAL A 722 -0.92 17.07 -20.16
C VAL A 722 -0.59 17.04 -21.66
N ARG A 723 -1.36 16.27 -22.43
CA ARG A 723 -1.21 16.18 -23.91
C ARG A 723 -2.16 17.14 -24.61
N TRP A 724 -1.75 17.68 -25.74
CA TRP A 724 -2.53 18.63 -26.52
C TRP A 724 -3.92 18.05 -26.90
N GLY A 725 -3.96 16.80 -27.37
CA GLY A 725 -5.20 16.08 -27.67
C GLY A 725 -5.89 15.36 -26.50
N TYR A 726 -5.45 15.52 -25.24
CA TYR A 726 -6.07 14.86 -24.08
C TYR A 726 -7.17 15.72 -23.46
N PHE A 727 -8.35 15.71 -24.10
CA PHE A 727 -9.46 16.66 -23.85
C PHE A 727 -9.04 18.13 -24.04
N ARG A 728 -10.02 19.01 -24.30
CA ARG A 728 -9.75 20.46 -24.34
C ARG A 728 -9.77 20.97 -22.90
N THR A 729 -8.60 21.19 -22.32
CA THR A 729 -8.45 21.73 -20.95
C THR A 729 -8.13 23.23 -21.00
N ARG A 730 -8.07 23.88 -19.83
CA ARG A 730 -7.61 25.27 -19.63
C ARG A 730 -6.47 25.67 -20.57
N LYS A 731 -5.40 24.87 -20.60
CA LYS A 731 -4.18 25.14 -21.37
C LYS A 731 -4.47 25.25 -22.87
N GLN A 732 -5.25 24.33 -23.43
CA GLN A 732 -5.65 24.40 -24.84
C GLN A 732 -6.53 25.63 -25.12
N PHE A 733 -7.49 25.95 -24.25
CA PHE A 733 -8.37 27.10 -24.44
C PHE A 733 -7.61 28.43 -24.43
N LEU A 734 -6.67 28.62 -23.50
CA LEU A 734 -5.84 29.82 -23.40
C LEU A 734 -4.84 29.89 -24.56
N LEU A 735 -4.00 28.87 -24.75
CA LEU A 735 -2.86 28.92 -25.68
C LEU A 735 -3.27 29.01 -27.15
N SER A 736 -4.42 28.43 -27.54
CA SER A 736 -4.96 28.57 -28.91
C SER A 736 -5.55 29.95 -29.21
N ARG A 737 -5.66 30.83 -28.20
CA ARG A 737 -6.15 32.21 -28.31
C ARG A 737 -5.06 33.26 -28.15
N PHE A 738 -3.79 32.85 -28.03
CA PHE A 738 -2.68 33.79 -28.05
C PHE A 738 -2.64 34.52 -29.41
N PRO A 739 -2.39 35.85 -29.47
CA PRO A 739 -2.37 36.60 -30.73
C PRO A 739 -1.36 36.04 -31.74
N GLU A 740 -1.57 36.25 -33.03
CA GLU A 740 -0.72 35.69 -34.11
C GLU A 740 0.79 35.99 -33.98
N ARG A 741 1.17 37.06 -33.27
CA ARG A 741 2.57 37.38 -32.96
C ARG A 741 3.25 36.31 -32.10
N TRP A 742 2.48 35.51 -31.36
CA TRP A 742 2.96 34.46 -30.47
C TRP A 742 2.98 33.09 -31.16
N ARG A 743 4.18 32.52 -31.37
CA ARG A 743 4.36 31.14 -31.83
C ARG A 743 4.48 30.23 -30.61
N VAL A 744 3.49 29.35 -30.41
CA VAL A 744 3.45 28.48 -29.22
C VAL A 744 4.02 27.10 -29.56
N PHE A 745 5.09 26.69 -28.88
CA PHE A 745 5.75 25.40 -29.05
C PHE A 745 5.43 24.48 -27.86
N TYR A 746 4.46 23.59 -28.03
CA TYR A 746 3.90 22.78 -26.94
C TYR A 746 4.56 21.40 -26.86
N ALA A 747 5.47 21.24 -25.90
CA ALA A 747 6.11 19.96 -25.60
C ALA A 747 5.22 19.14 -24.64
N GLN A 748 4.72 18.00 -25.11
CA GLN A 748 3.78 17.14 -24.38
C GLN A 748 4.40 15.80 -23.93
N PRO A 749 3.84 15.11 -22.92
CA PRO A 749 4.29 13.79 -22.50
C PRO A 749 3.90 12.66 -23.47
N PRO A 750 4.67 11.56 -23.56
CA PRO A 750 4.36 10.42 -24.42
C PRO A 750 3.30 9.49 -23.80
N ALA A 751 2.32 9.08 -24.60
CA ALA A 751 1.29 8.11 -24.22
C ALA A 751 1.42 6.81 -25.02
N PHE A 752 2.32 5.93 -24.56
CA PHE A 752 2.54 4.58 -25.09
C PHE A 752 1.22 3.83 -25.38
N GLY A 753 0.95 3.60 -26.67
CA GLY A 753 -0.27 2.97 -27.17
C GLY A 753 -1.30 3.93 -27.77
N GLN A 754 -0.98 5.22 -27.89
CA GLN A 754 -1.72 6.20 -28.70
C GLN A 754 -0.82 6.82 -29.77
N ASP A 755 -1.43 7.58 -30.68
CA ASP A 755 -0.69 8.40 -31.65
C ASP A 755 0.10 9.50 -30.91
N ASP A 756 1.42 9.36 -30.91
CA ASP A 756 2.37 10.31 -30.33
C ASP A 756 3.05 11.10 -31.46
N PRO A 757 2.82 12.43 -31.58
CA PRO A 757 3.45 13.29 -32.58
C PRO A 757 4.95 13.50 -32.26
N TRP A 758 5.77 12.51 -32.60
CA TRP A 758 7.24 12.61 -32.55
C TRP A 758 7.79 13.58 -33.61
N ALA A 759 7.05 13.76 -34.72
CA ALA A 759 7.20 14.90 -35.61
C ALA A 759 6.27 16.04 -35.15
N PRO A 760 6.64 17.33 -35.32
CA PRO A 760 5.79 18.44 -34.90
C PRO A 760 4.51 18.48 -35.74
N ARG A 761 3.38 18.78 -35.09
CA ARG A 761 2.09 19.07 -35.75
C ARG A 761 1.64 20.48 -35.38
N ARG A 762 0.88 21.13 -36.25
CA ARG A 762 0.43 22.51 -36.07
C ARG A 762 -1.09 22.60 -36.05
N GLU A 763 -1.61 23.40 -35.13
CA GLU A 763 -3.02 23.76 -34.98
C GLU A 763 -3.06 25.27 -34.67
N GLY A 764 -3.50 26.09 -35.63
CA GLY A 764 -3.43 27.56 -35.52
C GLY A 764 -1.99 28.07 -35.34
N ASN A 765 -1.76 28.83 -34.26
CA ASN A 765 -0.45 29.32 -33.84
C ASN A 765 0.33 28.32 -32.95
N VAL A 766 -0.27 27.18 -32.59
CA VAL A 766 0.33 26.17 -31.71
C VAL A 766 0.99 25.06 -32.53
N THR A 767 2.27 24.81 -32.29
CA THR A 767 3.04 23.67 -32.80
C THR A 767 3.33 22.71 -31.66
N TYR A 768 2.68 21.55 -31.63
CA TYR A 768 2.82 20.57 -30.56
C TYR A 768 3.65 19.34 -30.98
N PHE A 769 4.40 18.78 -30.03
CA PHE A 769 5.23 17.59 -30.25
C PHE A 769 5.48 16.82 -28.94
N THR A 770 5.65 15.50 -29.05
CA THR A 770 5.94 14.64 -27.90
C THR A 770 7.41 14.74 -27.49
N ALA A 771 7.66 15.04 -26.22
CA ALA A 771 8.99 15.10 -25.61
C ALA A 771 9.21 13.89 -24.67
N PRO A 772 10.25 13.05 -24.90
CA PRO A 772 10.33 11.72 -24.28
C PRO A 772 10.57 11.70 -22.76
N PHE A 773 11.01 12.81 -22.17
CA PHE A 773 11.34 12.96 -20.75
C PHE A 773 10.26 13.70 -19.93
N LEU A 774 9.37 14.45 -20.58
CA LEU A 774 8.21 15.04 -19.89
C LEU A 774 7.28 13.88 -19.57
N LYS A 775 7.27 13.36 -18.34
CA LYS A 775 6.35 12.26 -18.02
C LYS A 775 5.97 12.14 -16.55
N THR A 776 4.66 12.19 -16.31
CA THR A 776 4.01 11.73 -15.09
C THR A 776 4.06 10.19 -15.00
N ALA A 777 4.49 9.65 -13.85
CA ALA A 777 4.43 8.22 -13.46
C ALA A 777 4.55 7.20 -14.61
N THR A 778 5.79 6.88 -15.03
CA THR A 778 6.00 6.22 -16.32
C THR A 778 5.71 4.72 -16.31
N THR A 779 4.90 4.23 -17.24
CA THR A 779 4.79 2.80 -17.59
C THR A 779 6.11 2.13 -18.05
N SER A 780 7.21 2.87 -18.18
CA SER A 780 8.50 2.35 -18.60
C SER A 780 9.35 1.96 -17.40
N ARG A 781 9.41 0.65 -17.12
CA ARG A 781 10.25 0.08 -16.05
C ARG A 781 11.73 0.47 -16.16
N LEU A 782 12.21 0.77 -17.37
CA LEU A 782 13.59 1.22 -17.59
C LEU A 782 13.79 2.66 -17.07
N TYR A 783 12.85 3.56 -17.39
CA TYR A 783 12.87 4.93 -16.89
C TYR A 783 12.68 4.96 -15.37
N GLU A 784 11.71 4.20 -14.83
CA GLU A 784 11.49 4.12 -13.38
C GLU A 784 12.74 3.65 -12.63
N ARG A 785 13.45 2.64 -13.14
CA ARG A 785 14.73 2.15 -12.56
C ARG A 785 15.84 3.18 -12.65
N ALA A 786 15.99 3.87 -13.78
CA ALA A 786 16.99 4.93 -13.92
C ALA A 786 16.69 6.10 -12.95
N ALA A 787 15.45 6.60 -12.97
CA ALA A 787 14.98 7.70 -12.13
C ALA A 787 14.91 7.38 -10.63
N ALA A 788 14.99 6.11 -10.21
CA ALA A 788 15.13 5.75 -8.80
C ALA A 788 16.48 6.24 -8.21
N THR A 789 17.54 6.23 -9.01
CA THR A 789 18.89 6.61 -8.58
C THR A 789 19.19 8.09 -8.86
N ALA A 790 20.02 8.72 -8.02
CA ALA A 790 20.45 10.11 -8.25
C ALA A 790 21.25 10.26 -9.56
N ALA A 791 22.18 9.33 -9.82
CA ALA A 791 22.98 9.32 -11.06
C ALA A 791 22.11 9.14 -12.32
N GLY A 792 21.13 8.23 -12.28
CA GLY A 792 20.20 8.02 -13.39
C GLY A 792 19.26 9.21 -13.60
N ARG A 793 18.83 9.91 -12.53
CA ARG A 793 18.12 11.20 -12.63
C ARG A 793 18.97 12.28 -13.30
N ALA A 794 20.23 12.44 -12.90
CA ALA A 794 21.16 13.39 -13.52
C ALA A 794 21.39 13.07 -15.01
N ALA A 795 21.54 11.80 -15.38
CA ALA A 795 21.68 11.37 -16.77
C ALA A 795 20.41 11.62 -17.60
N ILE A 796 19.21 11.41 -17.02
CA ILE A 796 17.93 11.75 -17.66
C ILE A 796 17.81 13.26 -17.86
N GLU A 797 18.14 14.08 -16.87
CA GLU A 797 18.08 15.55 -16.97
C GLU A 797 19.04 16.08 -18.04
N TRP A 798 20.29 15.61 -18.05
CA TRP A 798 21.28 15.98 -19.06
C TRP A 798 20.83 15.57 -20.47
N GLY A 799 20.30 14.35 -20.64
CA GLY A 799 19.77 13.89 -21.92
C GLY A 799 18.53 14.69 -22.37
N ALA A 800 17.66 15.05 -21.44
CA ALA A 800 16.47 15.88 -21.68
C ALA A 800 16.85 17.29 -22.14
N GLU A 801 17.79 17.93 -21.45
CA GLU A 801 18.34 19.25 -21.79
C GLU A 801 18.89 19.28 -23.22
N ARG A 802 19.79 18.33 -23.54
CA ARG A 802 20.44 18.26 -24.86
C ARG A 802 19.45 17.96 -25.98
N TRP A 803 18.48 17.06 -25.73
CA TRP A 803 17.41 16.77 -26.69
C TRP A 803 16.51 17.97 -26.94
N LEU A 804 16.09 18.69 -25.89
CA LEU A 804 15.21 19.84 -26.00
C LEU A 804 15.88 20.97 -26.78
N GLN A 805 17.12 21.33 -26.44
CA GLN A 805 17.90 22.33 -27.18
C GLN A 805 18.06 21.96 -28.67
N ALA A 806 18.34 20.68 -28.98
CA ALA A 806 18.42 20.22 -30.37
C ALA A 806 17.06 20.33 -31.09
N ARG A 807 15.97 19.95 -30.43
CA ARG A 807 14.62 19.98 -30.98
C ARG A 807 14.11 21.40 -31.24
N LEU A 808 14.30 22.31 -30.29
CA LEU A 808 13.90 23.72 -30.43
C LEU A 808 14.70 24.42 -31.54
N ARG A 809 16.02 24.17 -31.64
CA ARG A 809 16.82 24.66 -32.78
C ARG A 809 16.32 24.13 -34.14
N GLY A 810 15.99 22.83 -34.22
CA GLY A 810 15.42 22.23 -35.43
C GLY A 810 14.01 22.73 -35.79
N LEU A 811 13.32 23.37 -34.85
CA LEU A 811 12.01 24.01 -35.04
C LEU A 811 12.11 25.50 -35.42
N GLY A 812 13.31 26.08 -35.48
CA GLY A 812 13.48 27.51 -35.73
C GLY A 812 13.00 28.38 -34.58
N VAL A 813 13.06 27.86 -33.35
CA VAL A 813 12.77 28.61 -32.12
C VAL A 813 13.89 29.61 -31.86
N GLU A 814 13.53 30.81 -31.42
CA GLU A 814 14.45 31.87 -31.03
C GLU A 814 15.45 31.41 -29.96
N ARG A 815 16.59 32.11 -29.87
CA ARG A 815 17.65 31.76 -28.90
C ARG A 815 17.20 31.94 -27.45
N GLU A 816 16.29 32.89 -27.22
CA GLU A 816 15.82 33.29 -25.89
C GLU A 816 14.29 33.38 -25.84
N PRO A 817 13.59 32.23 -25.92
CA PRO A 817 12.12 32.20 -25.92
C PRO A 817 11.56 32.54 -24.54
N VAL A 818 10.26 32.76 -24.46
CA VAL A 818 9.52 32.72 -23.20
C VAL A 818 9.25 31.26 -22.84
N ALA A 819 9.39 30.89 -21.57
CA ALA A 819 9.06 29.54 -21.10
C ALA A 819 7.80 29.54 -20.26
N LEU A 820 6.88 28.61 -20.51
CA LEU A 820 5.73 28.32 -19.66
C LEU A 820 5.76 26.86 -19.20
N VAL A 821 5.91 26.65 -17.90
CA VAL A 821 6.11 25.32 -17.31
C VAL A 821 4.87 24.91 -16.54
N SER A 822 4.52 23.63 -16.60
CA SER A 822 3.47 23.04 -15.75
C SER A 822 3.80 21.61 -15.32
N ASN A 823 4.97 21.14 -15.74
CA ASN A 823 5.50 19.81 -15.45
C ASN A 823 6.68 19.93 -14.49
N ILE A 824 6.59 19.29 -13.33
CA ILE A 824 7.68 19.32 -12.34
C ILE A 824 8.90 18.46 -12.72
N TYR A 825 8.80 17.59 -13.73
CA TYR A 825 9.85 16.61 -14.04
C TYR A 825 10.99 17.14 -14.94
N CYS A 826 11.03 18.44 -15.25
CA CYS A 826 11.99 19.02 -16.20
C CYS A 826 12.93 20.15 -15.67
N PRO A 827 13.38 20.18 -14.39
CA PRO A 827 14.17 21.29 -13.86
C PRO A 827 15.51 21.51 -14.60
N GLY A 828 16.19 20.44 -15.03
CA GLY A 828 17.43 20.56 -15.83
C GLY A 828 17.19 21.04 -17.26
N ALA A 829 16.10 20.61 -17.90
CA ALA A 829 15.74 21.07 -19.24
C ALA A 829 15.27 22.53 -19.25
N LEU A 830 14.65 23.01 -18.16
CA LEU A 830 14.35 24.42 -17.92
C LEU A 830 15.62 25.25 -17.68
N ALA A 831 16.56 24.73 -16.89
CA ALA A 831 17.83 25.42 -16.58
C ALA A 831 18.70 25.61 -17.83
N GLY A 832 18.74 24.59 -18.70
CA GLY A 832 19.42 24.67 -20.00
C GLY A 832 18.67 25.46 -21.07
N LEU A 833 17.48 25.99 -20.79
CA LEU A 833 16.76 26.91 -21.65
C LEU A 833 17.11 28.36 -21.24
N ARG A 834 17.74 29.10 -22.16
CA ARG A 834 18.07 30.52 -22.00
C ARG A 834 16.83 31.40 -22.17
N ALA A 835 15.78 31.14 -21.39
CA ALA A 835 14.53 31.86 -21.54
C ALA A 835 14.63 33.33 -21.08
N ARG A 836 13.95 34.24 -21.79
CA ARG A 836 13.81 35.67 -21.40
C ARG A 836 13.05 35.84 -20.09
N ALA A 837 11.99 35.05 -19.92
CA ALA A 837 11.23 34.91 -18.68
C ALA A 837 10.67 33.48 -18.60
N ARG A 838 10.50 32.98 -17.38
CA ARG A 838 10.01 31.64 -17.06
C ARG A 838 8.78 31.74 -16.18
N PHE A 839 7.65 31.33 -16.70
CA PHE A 839 6.37 31.28 -16.00
C PHE A 839 6.01 29.85 -15.61
N TYR A 840 5.17 29.70 -14.59
CA TYR A 840 4.59 28.40 -14.25
C TYR A 840 3.06 28.46 -14.16
N ASP A 841 2.34 27.64 -14.94
CA ASP A 841 0.87 27.48 -14.89
C ASP A 841 0.49 26.43 -13.85
N TYR A 842 0.27 26.91 -12.62
CA TYR A 842 -0.14 26.14 -11.46
C TYR A 842 -1.65 25.87 -11.48
N ASN A 843 -2.04 24.94 -12.36
CA ASN A 843 -3.44 24.49 -12.49
C ASN A 843 -3.84 23.48 -11.39
N ASP A 844 -2.91 22.67 -10.91
CA ASP A 844 -3.15 21.66 -9.87
C ASP A 844 -1.91 21.58 -8.97
N ASN A 845 -2.10 21.21 -7.70
CA ASN A 845 -0.97 20.83 -6.87
C ASN A 845 -0.49 19.42 -7.27
N PRO A 846 0.74 19.26 -7.80
CA PRO A 846 1.22 17.97 -8.27
C PRO A 846 1.29 16.92 -7.14
N PHE A 847 1.49 17.36 -5.89
CA PHE A 847 1.59 16.47 -4.72
C PHE A 847 0.25 16.02 -4.15
N GLN A 848 -0.88 16.59 -4.60
CA GLN A 848 -2.20 16.03 -4.28
C GLN A 848 -2.40 14.69 -4.99
N PHE A 849 -1.91 14.54 -6.22
CA PHE A 849 -1.98 13.27 -6.94
C PHE A 849 -1.07 12.23 -6.30
N ALA A 850 -1.66 11.20 -5.69
CA ALA A 850 -0.87 10.12 -5.14
C ALA A 850 0.03 9.45 -6.21
N GLY A 851 1.13 8.85 -5.78
CA GLY A 851 2.12 8.18 -6.64
C GLY A 851 3.08 9.10 -7.38
N VAL A 852 3.09 10.40 -7.07
CA VAL A 852 4.28 11.24 -7.31
C VAL A 852 5.42 10.75 -6.39
N PRO A 853 6.63 10.46 -6.91
CA PRO A 853 7.75 10.00 -6.10
C PRO A 853 8.22 11.07 -5.11
N ALA A 854 8.67 10.68 -3.91
CA ALA A 854 9.17 11.62 -2.89
C ALA A 854 10.27 12.55 -3.41
N TRP A 855 11.19 12.05 -4.25
CA TRP A 855 12.25 12.87 -4.86
C TRP A 855 11.72 13.98 -5.79
N ALA A 856 10.48 13.92 -6.26
CA ALA A 856 9.87 14.93 -7.12
C ALA A 856 9.66 16.27 -6.37
N ARG A 857 9.64 16.27 -5.03
CA ARG A 857 9.63 17.50 -4.22
C ARG A 857 10.89 18.36 -4.48
N SER A 858 12.07 17.73 -4.50
CA SER A 858 13.34 18.40 -4.87
C SER A 858 13.37 18.93 -6.32
N TYR A 859 12.58 18.32 -7.20
CA TYR A 859 12.45 18.74 -8.60
C TYR A 859 11.53 19.97 -8.72
N TRP A 860 10.41 19.98 -8.00
CA TRP A 860 9.57 21.16 -7.85
C TRP A 860 10.33 22.33 -7.23
N GLU A 861 11.08 22.13 -6.15
CA GLU A 861 11.88 23.19 -5.51
C GLU A 861 13.00 23.75 -6.41
N ARG A 862 13.58 22.91 -7.28
CA ARG A 862 14.49 23.40 -8.33
C ARG A 862 13.76 24.07 -9.48
N THR A 863 12.52 23.68 -9.78
CA THR A 863 11.70 24.30 -10.82
C THR A 863 11.24 25.68 -10.35
N ALA A 864 10.55 25.76 -9.20
CA ALA A 864 10.03 26.98 -8.60
C ALA A 864 11.09 28.07 -8.40
N ARG A 865 12.31 27.71 -7.99
CA ARG A 865 13.44 28.67 -7.88
C ARG A 865 13.88 29.29 -9.22
N GLN A 866 13.56 28.65 -10.34
CA GLN A 866 13.82 29.16 -11.69
C GLN A 866 12.62 29.92 -12.27
N ILE A 867 11.47 29.99 -11.58
CA ILE A 867 10.29 30.68 -12.08
C ILE A 867 10.34 32.15 -11.67
N ASP A 868 10.09 33.02 -12.64
CA ASP A 868 10.07 34.47 -12.45
C ASP A 868 8.69 34.92 -11.95
N ALA A 869 7.60 34.34 -12.48
CA ALA A 869 6.22 34.56 -12.01
C ALA A 869 5.30 33.33 -12.21
N PHE A 870 4.28 33.21 -11.37
CA PHE A 870 3.32 32.09 -11.38
C PHE A 870 1.93 32.53 -11.85
N PHE A 871 1.30 31.70 -12.68
CA PHE A 871 -0.13 31.78 -12.98
C PHE A 871 -0.87 30.72 -12.18
N VAL A 872 -1.93 31.10 -11.46
CA VAL A 872 -2.77 30.17 -10.67
C VAL A 872 -4.20 30.14 -11.17
N VAL A 873 -4.83 28.96 -11.09
CA VAL A 873 -6.24 28.77 -11.43
C VAL A 873 -7.20 29.26 -10.33
N SER A 874 -6.78 29.26 -9.07
CA SER A 874 -7.66 29.56 -7.92
C SER A 874 -6.96 30.34 -6.80
N GLU A 875 -7.74 31.10 -6.03
CA GLU A 875 -7.33 31.80 -4.82
C GLU A 875 -6.79 30.83 -3.75
N PHE A 876 -7.39 29.63 -3.65
CA PHE A 876 -6.89 28.55 -2.79
C PHE A 876 -5.44 28.19 -3.14
N TYR A 877 -5.14 27.95 -4.42
CA TYR A 877 -3.77 27.68 -4.85
C TYR A 877 -2.86 28.92 -4.78
N ARG A 878 -3.38 30.14 -4.96
CA ARG A 878 -2.62 31.37 -4.73
C ARG A 878 -2.09 31.44 -3.30
N ARG A 879 -2.97 31.25 -2.30
CA ARG A 879 -2.60 31.27 -0.87
C ARG A 879 -1.64 30.16 -0.51
N MET A 880 -1.88 28.96 -1.01
CA MET A 880 -1.01 27.80 -0.76
C MET A 880 0.39 27.99 -1.38
N LEU A 881 0.48 28.57 -2.59
CA LEU A 881 1.74 28.83 -3.27
C LEU A 881 2.49 30.03 -2.66
N ALA A 882 1.78 31.07 -2.19
CA ALA A 882 2.37 32.20 -1.47
C ALA A 882 3.05 31.80 -0.14
N ALA A 883 2.73 30.60 0.40
CA ALA A 883 3.45 30.02 1.53
C ALA A 883 4.74 29.26 1.13
N GLU A 884 4.96 29.02 -0.17
CA GLU A 884 6.15 28.34 -0.72
C GLU A 884 7.09 29.28 -1.51
N THR A 885 6.63 30.46 -1.96
CA THR A 885 7.43 31.40 -2.75
C THR A 885 7.02 32.86 -2.59
N ASP A 886 8.02 33.74 -2.71
CA ASP A 886 7.96 35.21 -2.77
C ASP A 886 7.75 35.77 -4.18
N ARG A 887 7.78 34.93 -5.22
CA ARG A 887 7.60 35.34 -6.62
C ARG A 887 6.18 35.87 -6.88
N PRO A 888 5.98 36.80 -7.83
CA PRO A 888 4.65 37.24 -8.26
C PRO A 888 3.71 36.08 -8.61
N ILE A 889 2.45 36.14 -8.14
CA ILE A 889 1.43 35.12 -8.38
C ILE A 889 0.14 35.76 -8.90
N THR A 890 -0.10 35.64 -10.22
CA THR A 890 -1.29 36.18 -10.88
C THR A 890 -2.40 35.12 -10.97
N ARG A 891 -3.57 35.39 -10.39
CA ARG A 891 -4.77 34.56 -10.56
C ARG A 891 -5.43 34.84 -11.91
N ILE A 892 -5.24 33.95 -12.87
CA ILE A 892 -5.90 34.02 -14.18
C ILE A 892 -7.32 33.44 -14.14
N GLY A 893 -7.60 32.45 -13.27
CA GLY A 893 -8.94 31.85 -13.19
C GLY A 893 -9.27 30.92 -14.36
N ASN A 894 -10.31 30.10 -14.22
CA ASN A 894 -10.87 29.23 -15.27
C ASN A 894 -12.05 29.95 -15.97
N GLY A 895 -12.66 29.36 -17.00
CA GLY A 895 -13.55 30.11 -17.89
C GLY A 895 -14.47 29.32 -18.82
N VAL A 896 -15.08 30.04 -19.76
CA VAL A 896 -16.11 29.58 -20.70
C VAL A 896 -15.80 30.08 -22.12
N GLU A 897 -16.29 29.37 -23.16
CA GLU A 897 -16.40 29.96 -24.51
C GLU A 897 -17.75 30.67 -24.55
N PHE A 898 -17.82 31.94 -24.15
CA PHE A 898 -19.07 32.61 -23.74
C PHE A 898 -20.16 32.52 -24.81
N GLU A 899 -19.85 32.95 -26.04
CA GLU A 899 -20.78 32.92 -27.18
C GLU A 899 -21.31 31.51 -27.50
N HIS A 900 -20.50 30.46 -27.32
CA HIS A 900 -20.92 29.07 -27.57
C HIS A 900 -22.07 28.64 -26.64
N PHE A 901 -22.09 29.15 -25.40
CA PHE A 901 -23.14 28.87 -24.41
C PHE A 901 -24.26 29.91 -24.41
N ALA A 902 -23.98 31.17 -24.76
CA ALA A 902 -24.97 32.25 -24.79
C ALA A 902 -25.86 32.22 -26.05
N THR A 903 -25.33 31.76 -27.20
CA THR A 903 -26.10 31.63 -28.45
C THR A 903 -27.31 30.72 -28.24
N PRO A 904 -28.56 31.20 -28.46
CA PRO A 904 -29.77 30.38 -28.29
C PRO A 904 -29.79 29.14 -29.19
N ARG A 905 -30.27 28.01 -28.67
CA ARG A 905 -30.40 26.74 -29.39
C ARG A 905 -31.73 26.06 -29.08
N PRO A 906 -32.29 25.27 -30.02
CA PRO A 906 -33.44 24.42 -29.71
C PRO A 906 -33.08 23.42 -28.61
N VAL A 907 -34.00 23.22 -27.66
CA VAL A 907 -33.83 22.25 -26.56
C VAL A 907 -33.66 20.84 -27.14
N ALA A 908 -32.68 20.09 -26.61
CA ALA A 908 -32.44 18.72 -27.04
C ALA A 908 -33.69 17.84 -26.86
N ALA A 909 -34.06 17.04 -27.88
CA ALA A 909 -35.33 16.32 -27.92
C ALA A 909 -35.54 15.34 -26.76
N ASP A 910 -34.46 14.69 -26.30
CA ASP A 910 -34.46 13.80 -25.15
C ASP A 910 -34.62 14.53 -23.80
N LEU A 911 -34.25 15.82 -23.75
CA LEU A 911 -34.51 16.70 -22.62
C LEU A 911 -35.90 17.36 -22.68
N ALA A 912 -36.42 17.61 -23.88
CA ALA A 912 -37.75 18.16 -24.11
C ALA A 912 -38.87 17.21 -23.64
N ALA A 913 -38.65 15.90 -23.73
CA ALA A 913 -39.57 14.86 -23.27
C ALA A 913 -39.63 14.67 -21.73
N LEU A 914 -38.80 15.38 -20.95
CA LEU A 914 -38.71 15.19 -19.49
C LEU A 914 -39.57 16.22 -18.72
N PRO A 915 -40.33 15.80 -17.68
CA PRO A 915 -41.11 16.70 -16.84
C PRO A 915 -40.28 17.85 -16.22
N ARG A 916 -40.83 19.06 -16.24
CA ARG A 916 -40.31 20.24 -15.53
C ARG A 916 -40.76 20.21 -14.05
N PRO A 917 -39.98 20.83 -13.14
CA PRO A 917 -38.68 21.46 -13.36
C PRO A 917 -37.54 20.46 -13.60
N ARG A 918 -36.63 20.80 -14.51
CA ARG A 918 -35.44 20.01 -14.89
C ARG A 918 -34.20 20.54 -14.19
N ILE A 919 -33.84 19.92 -13.06
CA ILE A 919 -32.69 20.30 -12.23
C ILE A 919 -31.48 19.51 -12.71
N GLY A 920 -30.40 20.15 -13.18
CA GLY A 920 -29.38 19.44 -13.98
C GLY A 920 -27.91 19.65 -13.61
N TYR A 921 -27.13 18.57 -13.59
CA TYR A 921 -25.66 18.59 -13.60
C TYR A 921 -25.10 18.08 -14.93
N VAL A 922 -24.12 18.80 -15.49
CA VAL A 922 -23.48 18.45 -16.77
C VAL A 922 -21.96 18.39 -16.62
N GLY A 923 -21.39 17.18 -16.53
CA GLY A 923 -19.96 16.96 -16.34
C GLY A 923 -19.59 15.50 -16.08
N LEU A 924 -18.31 15.24 -15.76
CA LEU A 924 -17.86 13.89 -15.40
C LEU A 924 -18.53 13.45 -14.09
N LEU A 925 -19.34 12.39 -14.15
CA LEU A 925 -20.06 11.89 -12.98
C LEU A 925 -19.08 11.11 -12.09
N SER A 926 -18.42 11.82 -11.16
CA SER A 926 -17.20 11.38 -10.49
C SER A 926 -17.30 11.41 -8.96
N HIS A 927 -16.25 10.94 -8.27
CA HIS A 927 -16.17 10.82 -6.81
C HIS A 927 -16.18 12.16 -6.06
N PHE A 928 -16.04 13.29 -6.78
CA PHE A 928 -16.21 14.63 -6.24
C PHE A 928 -17.67 15.05 -6.11
N LEU A 929 -18.61 14.40 -6.84
CA LEU A 929 -20.04 14.64 -6.68
C LEU A 929 -20.52 14.11 -5.34
N ASP A 930 -21.45 14.84 -4.75
CA ASP A 930 -22.22 14.36 -3.62
C ASP A 930 -23.54 13.70 -4.08
N PHE A 931 -23.55 12.38 -4.00
CA PHE A 931 -24.72 11.56 -4.33
C PHE A 931 -25.82 11.64 -3.27
N GLU A 932 -25.50 12.10 -2.05
CA GLU A 932 -26.51 12.35 -1.01
C GLU A 932 -27.31 13.61 -1.35
N THR A 933 -26.62 14.72 -1.64
CA THR A 933 -27.25 15.93 -2.19
C THR A 933 -28.07 15.64 -3.46
N LEU A 934 -27.59 14.81 -4.39
CA LEU A 934 -28.37 14.42 -5.57
C LEU A 934 -29.66 13.65 -5.23
N GLU A 935 -29.63 12.70 -4.28
CA GLU A 935 -30.84 11.99 -3.85
C GLU A 935 -31.82 12.91 -3.09
N THR A 936 -31.31 13.87 -2.32
CA THR A 936 -32.14 14.90 -1.66
C THR A 936 -32.80 15.82 -2.68
N LEU A 937 -32.06 16.29 -3.69
CA LEU A 937 -32.62 17.05 -4.82
C LEU A 937 -33.68 16.24 -5.58
N ARG A 938 -33.46 14.94 -5.81
CA ARG A 938 -34.47 14.06 -6.41
C ARG A 938 -35.75 14.00 -5.57
N ARG A 939 -35.65 13.97 -4.24
CA ARG A 939 -36.84 13.98 -3.36
C ARG A 939 -37.56 15.34 -3.38
N ALA A 940 -36.82 16.43 -3.46
CA ALA A 940 -37.34 17.81 -3.45
C ALA A 940 -37.83 18.34 -4.81
N ARG A 941 -37.67 17.58 -5.91
CA ARG A 941 -37.82 18.04 -7.33
C ARG A 941 -39.22 18.53 -7.78
N ARG A 942 -40.19 18.70 -6.89
CA ARG A 942 -41.56 19.20 -7.18
C ARG A 942 -42.23 18.54 -8.39
N GLY A 943 -42.16 17.21 -8.50
CA GLY A 943 -42.73 16.43 -9.61
C GLY A 943 -41.89 16.40 -10.90
N GLY A 944 -40.86 17.24 -11.01
CA GLY A 944 -39.98 17.33 -12.17
C GLY A 944 -38.90 16.24 -12.24
N THR A 945 -37.77 16.57 -12.88
CA THR A 945 -36.71 15.61 -13.23
C THR A 945 -35.33 16.08 -12.78
N LEU A 946 -34.57 15.19 -12.12
CA LEU A 946 -33.14 15.36 -11.89
C LEU A 946 -32.35 14.84 -13.11
N VAL A 947 -31.64 15.72 -13.81
CA VAL A 947 -30.96 15.42 -15.07
C VAL A 947 -29.44 15.34 -14.86
N LEU A 948 -28.82 14.22 -15.25
CA LEU A 948 -27.37 14.02 -15.17
C LEU A 948 -26.80 13.75 -16.56
N VAL A 949 -25.85 14.56 -17.00
CA VAL A 949 -25.27 14.48 -18.34
C VAL A 949 -23.75 14.37 -18.25
N GLY A 950 -23.20 13.33 -18.87
CA GLY A 950 -21.78 13.02 -18.89
C GLY A 950 -21.47 11.55 -18.58
N PRO A 951 -20.22 11.11 -18.80
CA PRO A 951 -19.83 9.74 -18.53
C PRO A 951 -19.60 9.53 -17.01
N PRO A 952 -19.98 8.36 -16.45
CA PRO A 952 -19.52 7.95 -15.14
C PRO A 952 -18.04 7.55 -15.16
N ASN A 953 -17.35 7.76 -14.04
CA ASN A 953 -16.03 7.17 -13.83
C ASN A 953 -16.16 5.71 -13.31
N PRO A 954 -15.12 4.86 -13.41
CA PRO A 954 -15.22 3.46 -12.97
C PRO A 954 -15.50 3.23 -11.47
N ALA A 955 -15.25 4.22 -10.61
CA ALA A 955 -15.55 4.17 -9.17
C ALA A 955 -16.99 4.59 -8.84
N THR A 956 -17.62 5.43 -9.66
CA THR A 956 -19.00 5.94 -9.47
C THR A 956 -20.03 5.31 -10.39
N THR A 957 -19.61 4.50 -11.38
CA THR A 957 -20.50 3.86 -12.36
C THR A 957 -21.70 3.18 -11.74
N ARG A 958 -21.52 2.49 -10.60
CA ARG A 958 -22.64 1.85 -9.89
C ARG A 958 -23.55 2.86 -9.20
N GLN A 959 -23.00 3.86 -8.50
CA GLN A 959 -23.81 4.91 -7.85
C GLN A 959 -24.64 5.72 -8.86
N VAL A 960 -24.09 5.97 -10.05
CA VAL A 960 -24.83 6.61 -11.15
C VAL A 960 -25.95 5.69 -11.67
N ALA A 961 -25.70 4.39 -11.83
CA ALA A 961 -26.73 3.44 -12.24
C ALA A 961 -27.83 3.26 -11.17
N ASP A 962 -27.46 3.19 -9.89
CA ASP A 962 -28.39 3.08 -8.76
C ASP A 962 -29.28 4.33 -8.62
N LEU A 963 -28.74 5.51 -8.96
CA LEU A 963 -29.48 6.77 -9.01
C LEU A 963 -30.33 6.88 -10.29
N ALA A 964 -29.83 6.42 -11.44
CA ALA A 964 -30.59 6.37 -12.70
C ALA A 964 -31.82 5.45 -12.64
N ALA A 965 -31.79 4.43 -11.78
CA ALA A 965 -32.92 3.54 -11.52
C ALA A 965 -33.99 4.15 -10.60
N ARG A 966 -33.81 5.39 -10.10
CA ARG A 966 -34.79 6.09 -9.28
C ARG A 966 -35.79 6.85 -10.15
N GLU A 967 -37.05 6.82 -9.72
CA GLU A 967 -38.11 7.61 -10.32
C GLU A 967 -37.76 9.11 -10.31
N GLY A 968 -37.95 9.75 -11.47
CA GLY A 968 -37.65 11.17 -11.70
C GLY A 968 -36.17 11.51 -11.84
N VAL A 969 -35.33 10.54 -12.21
CA VAL A 969 -33.93 10.78 -12.61
C VAL A 969 -33.76 10.42 -14.09
N ALA A 970 -33.10 11.29 -14.85
CA ALA A 970 -32.70 11.03 -16.23
C ALA A 970 -31.17 11.12 -16.37
N VAL A 971 -30.53 10.06 -16.84
CA VAL A 971 -29.08 10.05 -17.11
C VAL A 971 -28.83 9.97 -18.61
N LEU A 972 -28.54 11.11 -19.24
CA LEU A 972 -28.49 11.26 -20.70
C LEU A 972 -27.15 10.86 -21.33
N GLY A 973 -26.20 10.37 -20.52
CA GLY A 973 -24.89 9.87 -20.96
C GLY A 973 -23.92 10.97 -21.43
N PRO A 974 -22.76 10.60 -22.00
CA PRO A 974 -21.80 11.55 -22.56
C PRO A 974 -22.32 12.19 -23.85
N ARG A 975 -22.06 13.50 -24.03
CA ARG A 975 -22.51 14.29 -25.18
C ARG A 975 -21.34 14.97 -25.88
N PRO A 976 -21.36 15.10 -27.22
CA PRO A 976 -20.43 15.96 -27.96
C PRO A 976 -20.47 17.40 -27.42
N TYR A 977 -19.32 18.07 -27.37
CA TYR A 977 -19.21 19.42 -26.80
C TYR A 977 -20.10 20.46 -27.51
N ALA A 978 -20.42 20.22 -28.78
CA ALA A 978 -21.33 21.05 -29.57
C ALA A 978 -22.81 20.97 -29.13
N GLU A 979 -23.24 19.86 -28.54
CA GLU A 979 -24.62 19.65 -28.04
C GLU A 979 -24.83 20.17 -26.62
N VAL A 980 -23.75 20.35 -25.85
CA VAL A 980 -23.82 20.72 -24.43
C VAL A 980 -24.60 22.02 -24.16
N PRO A 981 -24.48 23.11 -24.95
CA PRO A 981 -25.27 24.32 -24.72
C PRO A 981 -26.79 24.10 -24.84
N ALA A 982 -27.25 23.32 -25.84
CA ALA A 982 -28.68 23.04 -26.05
C ALA A 982 -29.29 22.21 -24.89
N ILE A 983 -28.47 21.38 -24.25
CA ILE A 983 -28.84 20.66 -23.03
C ILE A 983 -28.89 21.61 -21.84
N MET A 984 -27.89 22.47 -21.66
CA MET A 984 -27.89 23.43 -20.55
C MET A 984 -29.10 24.37 -20.64
N GLN A 985 -29.30 25.04 -21.77
CA GLN A 985 -30.43 25.97 -22.00
C GLN A 985 -31.82 25.31 -21.87
N GLY A 986 -31.91 23.98 -21.92
CA GLY A 986 -33.15 23.25 -21.68
C GLY A 986 -33.45 22.91 -20.21
N LEU A 987 -32.53 23.18 -19.29
CA LEU A 987 -32.73 23.00 -17.85
C LEU A 987 -33.53 24.16 -17.25
N ASP A 988 -34.01 23.94 -16.02
CA ASP A 988 -34.63 24.98 -15.19
C ASP A 988 -33.60 25.57 -14.21
N VAL A 989 -32.78 24.72 -13.57
CA VAL A 989 -31.71 25.12 -12.64
C VAL A 989 -30.47 24.27 -12.87
N GLY A 990 -29.31 24.92 -12.98
CA GLY A 990 -28.00 24.26 -12.97
C GLY A 990 -27.57 23.91 -11.55
N VAL A 991 -27.15 22.67 -11.30
CA VAL A 991 -26.63 22.25 -9.98
C VAL A 991 -25.22 21.71 -10.07
N ILE A 992 -24.36 22.08 -9.12
CA ILE A 992 -22.99 21.57 -8.97
C ILE A 992 -22.80 21.10 -7.51
N PRO A 993 -23.33 19.91 -7.16
CA PRO A 993 -23.24 19.37 -5.81
C PRO A 993 -21.92 18.63 -5.64
N PHE A 994 -20.87 19.37 -5.27
CA PHE A 994 -19.58 18.80 -4.91
C PHE A 994 -19.45 18.59 -3.39
N ARG A 995 -18.60 17.65 -3.00
CA ARG A 995 -18.34 17.39 -1.58
C ARG A 995 -17.50 18.53 -0.98
N ALA A 996 -18.14 19.46 -0.27
CA ALA A 996 -17.52 20.68 0.27
C ALA A 996 -16.23 20.42 1.07
N GLN A 997 -16.19 19.35 1.86
CA GLN A 997 -15.08 18.97 2.73
C GLN A 997 -13.90 18.34 1.98
N ASN A 998 -14.03 18.08 0.67
CA ASN A 998 -12.97 17.50 -0.13
C ASN A 998 -11.92 18.57 -0.47
N ARG A 999 -10.68 18.40 0.00
CA ARG A 999 -9.55 19.31 -0.29
C ARG A 999 -9.27 19.51 -1.78
N TYR A 1000 -9.63 18.55 -2.65
CA TYR A 1000 -9.57 18.75 -4.09
C TYR A 1000 -10.59 19.79 -4.56
N VAL A 1001 -11.83 19.75 -4.04
CA VAL A 1001 -12.92 20.67 -4.42
C VAL A 1001 -12.59 22.12 -4.02
N GLN A 1002 -11.96 22.32 -2.87
CA GLN A 1002 -11.52 23.64 -2.40
C GLN A 1002 -10.52 24.34 -3.35
N GLY A 1003 -9.75 23.58 -4.15
CA GLY A 1003 -8.84 24.12 -5.15
C GLY A 1003 -9.44 24.32 -6.54
N ILE A 1004 -10.67 23.84 -6.79
CA ILE A 1004 -11.32 23.92 -8.11
C ILE A 1004 -11.89 25.32 -8.35
N ASN A 1005 -11.51 25.92 -9.48
CA ASN A 1005 -12.25 26.99 -10.10
C ASN A 1005 -13.19 26.39 -11.19
N PRO A 1006 -14.50 26.28 -10.96
CA PRO A 1006 -15.35 25.37 -11.72
C PRO A 1006 -15.89 26.00 -13.02
N ASN A 1007 -15.28 25.63 -14.17
CA ASN A 1007 -15.76 25.98 -15.52
C ASN A 1007 -17.27 25.78 -15.73
N LYS A 1008 -17.90 24.86 -14.98
CA LYS A 1008 -19.33 24.54 -15.09
C LYS A 1008 -20.25 25.63 -14.57
N VAL A 1009 -19.82 26.44 -13.59
CA VAL A 1009 -20.58 27.61 -13.14
C VAL A 1009 -20.70 28.61 -14.30
N TYR A 1010 -19.58 29.01 -14.89
CA TYR A 1010 -19.56 29.95 -16.02
C TYR A 1010 -20.32 29.42 -17.26
N GLN A 1011 -20.37 28.09 -17.47
CA GLN A 1011 -21.15 27.49 -18.56
C GLN A 1011 -22.66 27.56 -18.33
N PHE A 1012 -23.14 27.30 -17.11
CA PHE A 1012 -24.57 27.46 -16.78
C PHE A 1012 -24.98 28.93 -16.82
N LEU A 1013 -24.18 29.83 -16.22
CA LEU A 1013 -24.42 31.27 -16.22
C LEU A 1013 -24.41 31.86 -17.64
N ALA A 1014 -23.47 31.48 -18.51
CA ALA A 1014 -23.47 31.90 -19.92
C ALA A 1014 -24.69 31.37 -20.70
N ALA A 1015 -25.20 30.18 -20.36
CA ALA A 1015 -26.45 29.66 -20.90
C ALA A 1015 -27.71 30.34 -20.33
N GLY A 1016 -27.57 31.31 -19.43
CA GLY A 1016 -28.66 32.08 -18.84
C GLY A 1016 -29.32 31.44 -17.61
N LEU A 1017 -28.72 30.40 -17.02
CA LEU A 1017 -29.38 29.57 -16.01
C LEU A 1017 -29.01 29.99 -14.58
N PRO A 1018 -29.99 30.09 -13.66
CA PRO A 1018 -29.69 30.16 -12.24
C PRO A 1018 -28.94 28.89 -11.82
N THR A 1019 -27.89 29.07 -11.01
CA THR A 1019 -26.95 28.01 -10.66
C THR A 1019 -26.82 27.87 -9.15
N VAL A 1020 -26.96 26.64 -8.64
CA VAL A 1020 -26.68 26.30 -7.24
C VAL A 1020 -25.40 25.46 -7.17
N THR A 1021 -24.40 25.92 -6.43
CA THR A 1021 -23.10 25.24 -6.34
C THR A 1021 -22.60 25.14 -4.90
N THR A 1022 -21.73 24.18 -4.64
CA THR A 1022 -20.97 24.13 -3.39
C THR A 1022 -20.05 25.35 -3.25
N PRO A 1023 -19.88 25.93 -2.04
CA PRO A 1023 -18.90 26.99 -1.78
C PRO A 1023 -17.49 26.64 -2.25
N VAL A 1024 -16.92 27.53 -3.05
CA VAL A 1024 -15.51 27.50 -3.49
C VAL A 1024 -14.95 28.92 -3.39
N GLN A 1025 -13.69 29.06 -2.98
CA GLN A 1025 -13.09 30.35 -2.58
C GLN A 1025 -13.00 31.41 -3.69
N ASP A 1026 -13.17 31.02 -4.96
CA ASP A 1026 -13.05 31.93 -6.10
C ASP A 1026 -14.35 32.61 -6.52
N LEU A 1027 -15.50 32.16 -6.01
CA LEU A 1027 -16.81 32.65 -6.42
C LEU A 1027 -17.47 33.39 -5.26
N ASP A 1028 -18.10 34.51 -5.59
CA ASP A 1028 -18.72 35.41 -4.62
C ASP A 1028 -20.20 35.06 -4.40
N PRO A 1029 -20.68 34.90 -3.16
CA PRO A 1029 -22.08 34.57 -2.84
C PRO A 1029 -23.11 35.70 -3.03
N VAL A 1030 -22.70 36.90 -3.47
CA VAL A 1030 -23.59 38.09 -3.52
C VAL A 1030 -24.62 38.07 -4.68
N PHE A 1031 -24.58 37.09 -5.58
CA PHE A 1031 -25.44 37.09 -6.78
C PHE A 1031 -26.70 36.21 -6.65
N PRO A 1032 -27.93 36.74 -6.87
CA PRO A 1032 -29.17 35.94 -6.84
C PRO A 1032 -29.17 34.74 -7.81
N SER A 1033 -28.54 34.91 -8.97
CA SER A 1033 -28.36 33.90 -10.01
C SER A 1033 -27.31 32.82 -9.70
N LEU A 1034 -26.52 32.97 -8.63
CA LEU A 1034 -25.48 32.02 -8.21
C LEU A 1034 -25.56 31.78 -6.69
N GLN A 1035 -26.37 30.79 -6.29
CA GLN A 1035 -26.55 30.47 -4.87
C GLN A 1035 -25.56 29.40 -4.40
N PHE A 1036 -25.16 29.50 -3.14
CA PHE A 1036 -24.22 28.57 -2.50
C PHE A 1036 -24.89 27.71 -1.45
N ALA A 1037 -24.54 26.42 -1.43
CA ALA A 1037 -25.05 25.46 -0.45
C ALA A 1037 -23.98 24.43 -0.04
N SER A 1038 -23.82 24.24 1.27
CA SER A 1038 -22.82 23.33 1.86
C SER A 1038 -23.41 21.96 2.21
N THR A 1039 -24.73 21.88 2.42
CA THR A 1039 -25.44 20.66 2.84
C THR A 1039 -26.52 20.23 1.83
N PRO A 1040 -26.94 18.95 1.84
CA PRO A 1040 -28.04 18.46 1.01
C PRO A 1040 -29.34 19.29 1.19
N THR A 1041 -29.65 19.66 2.43
CA THR A 1041 -30.85 20.43 2.78
C THR A 1041 -30.77 21.88 2.29
N GLU A 1042 -29.64 22.56 2.50
CA GLU A 1042 -29.40 23.90 1.93
C GLU A 1042 -29.49 23.88 0.40
N THR A 1043 -28.97 22.83 -0.24
CA THR A 1043 -28.97 22.73 -1.70
C THR A 1043 -30.40 22.57 -2.23
N ALA A 1044 -31.23 21.76 -1.58
CA ALA A 1044 -32.65 21.64 -1.92
C ALA A 1044 -33.43 22.95 -1.69
N ALA A 1045 -33.14 23.68 -0.60
CA ALA A 1045 -33.76 24.97 -0.33
C ALA A 1045 -33.33 26.05 -1.35
N ALA A 1046 -32.05 26.08 -1.73
CA ALA A 1046 -31.52 26.98 -2.74
C ALA A 1046 -32.06 26.69 -4.15
N VAL A 1047 -32.19 25.42 -4.52
CA VAL A 1047 -32.86 25.03 -5.78
C VAL A 1047 -34.35 25.37 -5.73
N GLY A 1048 -35.00 25.26 -4.58
CA GLY A 1048 -36.38 25.74 -4.39
C GLY A 1048 -36.51 27.23 -4.70
N ARG A 1049 -35.71 28.08 -4.05
CA ARG A 1049 -35.67 29.52 -4.32
C ARG A 1049 -35.36 29.85 -5.78
N ALA A 1050 -34.36 29.19 -6.37
CA ALA A 1050 -33.99 29.37 -7.78
C ALA A 1050 -35.07 28.91 -8.78
N LEU A 1051 -36.11 28.19 -8.33
CA LEU A 1051 -37.30 27.83 -9.12
C LEU A 1051 -38.49 28.78 -8.86
N ASP A 1052 -38.55 29.40 -7.68
CA ASP A 1052 -39.60 30.35 -7.28
C ASP A 1052 -39.29 31.79 -7.74
N GLU A 1053 -38.00 32.15 -7.79
CA GLU A 1053 -37.51 33.46 -8.21
C GLU A 1053 -37.32 33.52 -9.73
N SER A 1054 -37.92 34.51 -10.40
CA SER A 1054 -37.67 34.77 -11.83
C SER A 1054 -36.29 35.41 -12.02
N VAL A 1055 -35.27 34.60 -12.26
CA VAL A 1055 -33.90 35.07 -12.51
C VAL A 1055 -33.74 35.52 -13.97
N ASP A 1056 -33.30 36.76 -14.17
CA ASP A 1056 -32.97 37.29 -15.49
C ASP A 1056 -31.77 36.54 -16.12
N ALA A 1057 -31.98 36.04 -17.33
CA ALA A 1057 -30.97 35.33 -18.11
C ALA A 1057 -29.80 36.25 -18.52
N GLU A 1058 -30.01 37.56 -18.67
CA GLU A 1058 -28.92 38.48 -18.97
C GLU A 1058 -28.08 38.80 -17.72
N ALA A 1059 -28.70 38.93 -16.55
CA ALA A 1059 -27.98 38.97 -15.27
C ALA A 1059 -27.11 37.71 -15.05
N CYS A 1060 -27.58 36.51 -15.39
CA CYS A 1060 -26.75 35.30 -15.41
C CYS A 1060 -25.54 35.45 -16.36
N ARG A 1061 -25.77 35.88 -17.60
CA ARG A 1061 -24.72 36.04 -18.62
C ARG A 1061 -23.69 37.11 -18.26
N ALA A 1062 -24.10 38.21 -17.65
CA ALA A 1062 -23.22 39.29 -17.21
C ALA A 1062 -22.13 38.78 -16.25
N LEU A 1063 -22.44 37.81 -15.39
CA LEU A 1063 -21.48 37.18 -14.48
C LEU A 1063 -20.50 36.22 -15.20
N ALA A 1064 -20.91 35.60 -16.31
CA ALA A 1064 -20.06 34.70 -17.08
C ALA A 1064 -19.14 35.44 -18.06
N ARG A 1065 -19.56 36.61 -18.56
CA ARG A 1065 -18.87 37.37 -19.62
C ARG A 1065 -17.40 37.73 -19.31
N PRO A 1066 -17.01 38.15 -18.08
CA PRO A 1066 -15.61 38.40 -17.72
C PRO A 1066 -14.71 37.14 -17.73
N HIS A 1067 -15.32 35.95 -17.74
CA HIS A 1067 -14.65 34.66 -17.73
C HIS A 1067 -14.55 34.01 -19.13
N ASP A 1068 -14.77 34.77 -20.22
CA ASP A 1068 -14.50 34.25 -21.56
C ASP A 1068 -13.00 33.93 -21.75
N TRP A 1069 -12.72 32.76 -22.31
CA TRP A 1069 -11.33 32.28 -22.53
C TRP A 1069 -10.46 33.25 -23.34
N SER A 1070 -11.04 34.10 -24.18
CA SER A 1070 -10.33 35.09 -25.00
C SER A 1070 -9.89 36.28 -24.16
N GLY A 1071 -10.75 36.76 -23.24
CA GLY A 1071 -10.36 37.76 -22.24
C GLY A 1071 -9.29 37.22 -21.28
N LEU A 1072 -9.44 35.98 -20.82
CA LEU A 1072 -8.45 35.33 -19.94
C LEU A 1072 -7.10 35.10 -20.65
N ALA A 1073 -7.11 34.74 -21.93
CA ALA A 1073 -5.90 34.60 -22.74
C ALA A 1073 -5.22 35.96 -22.99
N ALA A 1074 -5.98 37.00 -23.32
CA ALA A 1074 -5.46 38.36 -23.49
C ALA A 1074 -4.82 38.88 -22.20
N ARG A 1075 -5.46 38.65 -21.04
CA ARG A 1075 -4.88 38.97 -19.73
C ARG A 1075 -3.59 38.21 -19.45
N MET A 1076 -3.55 36.90 -19.71
CA MET A 1076 -2.32 36.11 -19.55
C MET A 1076 -1.17 36.61 -20.45
N VAL A 1077 -1.48 37.00 -21.69
CA VAL A 1077 -0.50 37.62 -22.60
C VAL A 1077 -0.03 38.98 -22.07
N SER A 1078 -0.94 39.83 -21.59
CA SER A 1078 -0.60 41.14 -21.02
C SER A 1078 0.35 41.03 -19.82
N GLU A 1079 0.14 40.05 -18.94
CA GLU A 1079 1.00 39.80 -17.77
C GLU A 1079 2.40 39.31 -18.19
N ILE A 1080 2.47 38.47 -19.23
CA ILE A 1080 3.74 38.03 -19.83
C ILE A 1080 4.47 39.22 -20.47
N GLU A 1081 3.77 40.03 -21.27
CA GLU A 1081 4.35 41.18 -21.98
C GLU A 1081 4.81 42.28 -21.00
N HIS A 1082 4.07 42.51 -19.91
CA HIS A 1082 4.49 43.39 -18.82
C HIS A 1082 5.77 42.89 -18.13
N THR A 1083 5.84 41.61 -17.76
CA THR A 1083 7.02 41.00 -17.14
C THR A 1083 8.27 41.07 -18.04
N LEU A 1084 8.07 41.03 -19.37
CA LEU A 1084 9.14 41.15 -20.36
C LEU A 1084 9.55 42.60 -20.67
N GLY A 1085 8.87 43.61 -20.09
CA GLY A 1085 9.07 45.02 -20.43
C GLY A 1085 8.67 45.35 -21.87
N MET A 1086 7.73 44.60 -22.45
CA MET A 1086 7.33 44.70 -23.87
C MET A 1086 6.11 45.60 -24.11
N THR A 1087 5.47 46.12 -23.07
CA THR A 1087 4.38 47.11 -23.22
C THR A 1087 4.90 48.39 -23.86
N SER A 1088 4.32 48.77 -25.00
CA SER A 1088 4.28 50.18 -25.38
C SER A 1088 3.44 50.97 -24.36
N ALA A 1089 3.57 52.29 -24.41
CA ALA A 1089 2.49 53.16 -23.99
C ALA A 1089 1.21 52.90 -24.81
#